data_AF-A0A932L377-F1
#
_entry.id   AF-A0A932L377-F1
#
_cell.length_a   1.000
_cell.length_b   1.000
_cell.length_c   1.000
_cell.angle_alpha   90.00
_cell.angle_beta   90.00
_cell.angle_gamma   90.00
#
_symmetry.space_group_name_H-M   'P 1'
#
loop_
_entity.id
_entity.type
_entity.pdbx_description
1 polymer ?
#
loop_
_entity_poly.entity_id
_entity_poly.type
_entity_poly.pdbx_seq_one_letter_code
_entity_poly.pdbx_strand_id
1 'polypeptide(L)'
;MNAAEPEQPDLLKHLLSAIPESAARVLLVGCADCTTAPELKKRRGAIVEAIESDRELAETASTCLDRVVVGDPMTLKNEFSEGSFDCILCEGFDRFREPSQLLLTVREWLKPGGQFVGVTANFRHFQTIEALIAGTWPAANGTSNGRTRCRPTRFYTRREIEKLLYRVAFRVIELQSLPGLGYSDWKRRGCPAEVRVGPLHIAGLQSGEAEEFYAGRILFTAVPEVAPDYGVTSIVIVTHNQLEYTRQCVDSIRELTDDPYELVLVDNASTDGTVDYLRSLSDVHVIFNDENYGFPRAANQGIPAATGSQILLLNNDTIVTTGWLRRMLRGLFSHPRIGLIGPCSNHVSGSQQVTVNYEELDCLDCFAWDWGKSHDQILADTDRLVGFCLLIRRGVVEQVGLLDEQFGKGNFEDDDYCRRAIEAGFRAVIARDAFVHHFGERTFMGDKVAFSELLERNQRLFREKLRAKELEKEPADGWLERTQAARSNGNAKYRIRARSDGGLLLERSTLSISLCLIMRDNQRTIGACLESVRQWVDQMVCIDTGSNDETPNIAERLGARVFHFPWCDSFSAARNESFRHARGEWIFWMDSDDTIDAENGRAMKARVLGQVDPAITAFTMKVYCPGAGENGDVGVTAVDQVKLIRNFPELRWDRRIHEQIIPAIRRAGGEIVQTDLHLVHSGADHTPDGKNRKLERDLRLLGLELEEFPDHPFTLFNLGMTYRDAGQYDRAIEYLRRSIERSGEGNRTTFSFDAAHRQIAVLDAKGNRTTTVYDAAGRAVATVDANGGRTTHVYDAAGRRTALMDAKGSRTSFSYDQVGNLKTVKNALGKVVTILYGSLSRQRATI
;
A
#
# COMPACT_ATOMS: atom_id res chain seq x y z
N MET A 1 25.34 -26.87 38.58
CA MET A 1 24.04 -27.22 39.20
C MET A 1 23.11 -27.61 38.07
N ASN A 2 22.65 -28.86 38.09
CA ASN A 2 21.69 -29.40 37.12
C ASN A 2 20.42 -28.55 37.11
N ALA A 3 20.26 -27.70 36.10
CA ALA A 3 18.97 -27.13 35.78
C ALA A 3 18.19 -28.21 35.04
N ALA A 4 17.24 -28.85 35.73
CA ALA A 4 16.25 -29.69 35.11
C ALA A 4 15.62 -28.94 33.92
N GLU A 5 15.60 -29.58 32.74
CA GLU A 5 14.84 -29.13 31.58
C GLU A 5 13.36 -28.93 31.99
N PRO A 6 12.82 -27.70 31.97
CA PRO A 6 11.37 -27.53 32.01
C PRO A 6 10.83 -27.59 30.57
N GLU A 7 9.67 -28.24 30.39
CA GLU A 7 8.78 -28.20 29.19
C GLU A 7 8.78 -29.39 28.20
N GLN A 8 9.21 -30.61 28.58
CA GLN A 8 8.80 -31.82 27.83
C GLN A 8 7.32 -32.26 28.00
N PRO A 9 6.63 -32.05 29.15
CA PRO A 9 5.24 -32.50 29.33
C PRO A 9 4.18 -31.79 28.47
N ASP A 10 4.44 -30.57 27.98
CA ASP A 10 3.45 -29.79 27.22
C ASP A 10 3.43 -30.13 25.72
N LEU A 11 4.57 -30.54 25.13
CA LEU A 11 4.63 -30.84 23.69
C LEU A 11 3.67 -31.97 23.30
N LEU A 12 3.65 -33.07 24.05
CA LEU A 12 2.75 -34.19 23.81
C LEU A 12 1.29 -33.75 23.80
N LYS A 13 0.90 -32.87 24.74
CA LYS A 13 -0.45 -32.33 24.81
C LYS A 13 -0.80 -31.48 23.58
N HIS A 14 0.12 -30.65 23.12
CA HIS A 14 -0.05 -29.85 21.90
C HIS A 14 -0.17 -30.73 20.65
N LEU A 15 0.69 -31.74 20.50
CA LEU A 15 0.64 -32.69 19.38
C LEU A 15 -0.66 -33.49 19.36
N LEU A 16 -1.07 -34.04 20.51
CA LEU A 16 -2.34 -34.75 20.64
C LEU A 16 -3.53 -33.84 20.33
N SER A 17 -3.49 -32.57 20.74
CA SER A 17 -4.55 -31.60 20.43
C SER A 17 -4.63 -31.24 18.95
N ALA A 18 -3.50 -31.27 18.23
CA ALA A 18 -3.45 -30.95 16.80
C ALA A 18 -3.96 -32.11 15.92
N ILE A 19 -3.89 -33.36 16.41
CA ILE A 19 -4.40 -34.54 15.71
C ILE A 19 -5.91 -34.67 15.96
N PRO A 20 -6.76 -34.75 14.91
CA PRO A 20 -8.20 -34.90 15.04
C PRO A 20 -8.59 -36.10 15.92
N GLU A 21 -9.55 -35.93 16.82
CA GLU A 21 -10.07 -37.03 17.64
C GLU A 21 -10.73 -38.14 16.79
N SER A 22 -11.22 -37.79 15.60
CA SER A 22 -11.82 -38.71 14.64
C SER A 22 -10.81 -39.46 13.77
N ALA A 23 -9.52 -39.19 13.88
CA ALA A 23 -8.50 -39.83 13.04
C ALA A 23 -8.40 -41.32 13.38
N ALA A 24 -8.82 -42.18 12.44
CA ALA A 24 -8.82 -43.63 12.61
C ALA A 24 -7.50 -44.27 12.17
N ARG A 25 -6.76 -43.64 11.26
CA ARG A 25 -5.46 -44.11 10.79
C ARG A 25 -4.46 -42.96 10.72
N VAL A 26 -3.37 -43.06 11.49
CA VAL A 26 -2.36 -42.03 11.67
C VAL A 26 -0.98 -42.55 11.26
N LEU A 27 -0.25 -41.78 10.45
CA LEU A 27 1.15 -42.06 10.12
C LEU A 27 2.07 -41.13 10.92
N LEU A 28 3.10 -41.68 11.55
CA LEU A 28 4.17 -40.93 12.20
C LEU A 28 5.41 -40.94 11.31
N VAL A 29 5.98 -39.76 11.03
CA VAL A 29 7.18 -39.60 10.19
C VAL A 29 8.27 -38.92 11.01
N GLY A 30 9.40 -39.61 11.20
CA GLY A 30 10.52 -39.09 12.01
C GLY A 30 10.22 -38.98 13.51
N CYS A 31 9.11 -39.57 13.95
CA CYS A 31 8.64 -39.65 15.33
C CYS A 31 8.27 -41.11 15.66
N ALA A 32 9.28 -41.93 15.90
CA ALA A 32 9.08 -43.29 16.41
C ALA A 32 9.27 -43.35 17.93
N ASP A 33 9.03 -42.24 18.65
CA ASP A 33 9.18 -42.24 20.09
C ASP A 33 7.97 -42.89 20.79
N CYS A 34 8.26 -43.62 21.87
CA CYS A 34 7.27 -44.41 22.61
C CYS A 34 6.38 -43.56 23.53
N THR A 35 6.26 -42.25 23.27
CA THR A 35 5.53 -41.28 24.10
C THR A 35 4.23 -40.85 23.43
N THR A 36 4.27 -40.49 22.13
CA THR A 36 3.07 -40.06 21.39
C THR A 36 2.21 -41.24 20.95
N ALA A 37 2.87 -42.32 20.51
CA ALA A 37 2.21 -43.52 20.01
C ALA A 37 1.23 -44.19 20.99
N PRO A 38 1.58 -44.44 22.28
CA PRO A 38 0.65 -45.09 23.21
C PRO A 38 -0.60 -44.26 23.53
N GLU A 39 -0.49 -42.93 23.62
CA GLU A 39 -1.64 -42.06 23.89
C GLU A 39 -2.59 -41.98 22.68
N LEU A 40 -2.05 -42.02 21.46
CA LEU A 40 -2.89 -42.11 20.26
C LEU A 40 -3.65 -43.44 20.20
N LYS A 41 -3.03 -44.57 20.57
CA LYS A 41 -3.70 -45.87 20.61
C LYS A 41 -4.79 -45.98 21.69
N LYS A 42 -4.75 -45.13 22.73
CA LYS A 42 -5.85 -45.03 23.71
C LYS A 42 -7.10 -44.36 23.11
N ARG A 43 -6.97 -43.60 22.02
CA ARG A 43 -8.12 -43.08 21.27
C ARG A 43 -8.76 -44.25 20.53
N ARG A 44 -10.07 -44.44 20.72
CA ARG A 44 -10.79 -45.68 20.31
C ARG A 44 -10.49 -46.08 18.85
N GLY A 45 -9.73 -47.17 18.68
CA GLY A 45 -9.58 -47.87 17.41
C GLY A 45 -8.63 -47.22 16.40
N ALA A 46 -7.77 -46.29 16.81
CA ALA A 46 -6.77 -45.68 15.93
C ALA A 46 -5.67 -46.68 15.56
N ILE A 47 -5.45 -46.88 14.25
CA ILE A 47 -4.29 -47.60 13.69
C ILE A 47 -3.15 -46.58 13.57
N VAL A 48 -2.03 -46.85 14.21
CA VAL A 48 -0.87 -45.95 14.20
C VAL A 48 0.31 -46.67 13.55
N GLU A 49 0.74 -46.14 12.41
CA GLU A 49 1.90 -46.62 11.64
C GLU A 49 3.04 -45.61 11.71
N ALA A 50 4.29 -46.02 11.47
CA ALA A 50 5.42 -45.10 11.44
C ALA A 50 6.45 -45.39 10.33
N ILE A 51 7.15 -44.35 9.91
CA ILE A 51 8.39 -44.41 9.13
C ILE A 51 9.54 -43.93 10.02
N GLU A 52 10.54 -44.79 10.21
CA GLU A 52 11.73 -44.48 11.00
C GLU A 52 13.00 -44.91 10.26
N SER A 53 13.95 -43.99 10.14
CA SER A 53 15.22 -44.25 9.46
C SER A 53 16.22 -45.01 10.36
N ASP A 54 16.14 -44.85 11.67
CA ASP A 54 16.99 -45.51 12.65
C ASP A 54 16.42 -46.91 13.00
N ARG A 55 17.21 -47.95 12.72
CA ARG A 55 16.79 -49.34 12.96
C ARG A 55 16.49 -49.65 14.42
N GLU A 56 17.25 -49.10 15.36
CA GLU A 56 17.08 -49.39 16.78
C GLU A 56 15.82 -48.71 17.35
N LEU A 57 15.56 -47.46 16.90
CA LEU A 57 14.31 -46.78 17.22
C LEU A 57 13.10 -47.48 16.60
N ALA A 58 13.23 -47.95 15.35
CA ALA A 58 12.16 -48.68 14.67
C ALA A 58 11.81 -50.01 15.37
N GLU A 59 12.82 -50.76 15.84
CA GLU A 59 12.61 -51.99 16.62
C GLU A 59 11.85 -51.68 17.93
N THR A 60 12.24 -50.61 18.63
CA THR A 60 11.57 -50.18 19.86
C THR A 60 10.13 -49.77 19.59
N ALA A 61 9.89 -48.96 18.55
CA ALA A 61 8.57 -48.46 18.19
C ALA A 61 7.63 -49.58 17.70
N SER A 62 8.17 -50.62 17.07
CA SER A 62 7.40 -51.81 16.65
C SER A 62 6.76 -52.56 17.81
N THR A 63 7.20 -52.33 19.05
CA THR A 63 6.58 -52.92 20.24
C THR A 63 5.28 -52.25 20.65
N CYS A 64 5.04 -51.00 20.21
CA CYS A 64 3.86 -50.22 20.59
C CYS A 64 2.99 -49.78 19.40
N LEU A 65 3.52 -49.76 18.18
CA LEU A 65 2.81 -49.36 16.95
C LEU A 65 2.23 -50.55 16.17
N ASP A 66 1.30 -50.28 15.27
CA ASP A 66 0.64 -51.32 14.46
C ASP A 66 1.51 -51.75 13.27
N ARG A 67 2.33 -50.85 12.72
CA ARG A 67 3.35 -51.13 11.70
C ARG A 67 4.45 -50.08 11.77
N VAL A 68 5.71 -50.49 11.63
CA VAL A 68 6.85 -49.58 11.47
C VAL A 68 7.63 -49.98 10.23
N VAL A 69 7.88 -49.02 9.34
CA VAL A 69 8.69 -49.19 8.14
C VAL A 69 10.04 -48.53 8.37
N VAL A 70 11.11 -49.28 8.14
CA VAL A 70 12.47 -48.75 8.25
C VAL A 70 12.89 -48.12 6.93
N GLY A 71 13.13 -46.81 6.90
CA GLY A 71 13.65 -46.14 5.71
C GLY A 71 13.45 -44.63 5.66
N ASP A 72 13.82 -44.03 4.52
CA ASP A 72 13.57 -42.63 4.21
C ASP A 72 12.17 -42.50 3.58
N PRO A 73 11.27 -41.65 4.11
CA PRO A 73 9.97 -41.40 3.49
C PRO A 73 10.06 -41.09 1.98
N MET A 74 11.15 -40.46 1.54
CA MET A 74 11.36 -40.10 0.15
C MET A 74 11.57 -41.29 -0.79
N THR A 75 12.09 -42.40 -0.27
CA THR A 75 12.31 -43.63 -1.06
C THR A 75 11.17 -44.63 -0.92
N LEU A 76 10.24 -44.40 0.00
CA LEU A 76 9.13 -45.28 0.36
C LEU A 76 7.80 -44.89 -0.28
N LYS A 77 7.81 -44.10 -1.36
CA LYS A 77 6.59 -43.60 -2.03
C LYS A 77 5.55 -44.71 -2.30
N ASN A 78 6.01 -45.90 -2.69
CA ASN A 78 5.16 -47.05 -3.05
C ASN A 78 4.77 -47.97 -1.87
N GLU A 79 5.26 -47.69 -0.66
CA GLU A 79 5.03 -48.53 0.53
C GLU A 79 3.62 -48.35 1.11
N PHE A 80 3.05 -47.16 0.91
CA PHE A 80 1.71 -46.78 1.36
C PHE A 80 0.83 -46.45 0.16
N SER A 81 -0.43 -46.88 0.21
CA SER A 81 -1.42 -46.56 -0.82
C SER A 81 -1.84 -45.08 -0.75
N GLU A 82 -2.26 -44.54 -1.89
CA GLU A 82 -2.86 -43.20 -1.98
C GLU A 82 -4.11 -43.11 -1.08
N GLY A 83 -4.29 -41.98 -0.38
CA GLY A 83 -5.47 -41.75 0.45
C GLY A 83 -5.63 -42.69 1.64
N SER A 84 -4.54 -43.16 2.24
CA SER A 84 -4.58 -44.16 3.32
C SER A 84 -4.81 -43.55 4.71
N PHE A 85 -4.34 -42.33 4.95
CA PHE A 85 -4.24 -41.75 6.29
C PHE A 85 -5.22 -40.60 6.53
N ASP A 86 -5.84 -40.59 7.71
CA ASP A 86 -6.67 -39.47 8.18
C ASP A 86 -5.78 -38.32 8.67
N CYS A 87 -4.62 -38.66 9.23
CA CYS A 87 -3.63 -37.70 9.71
C CYS A 87 -2.21 -38.22 9.50
N ILE A 88 -1.29 -37.33 9.14
CA ILE A 88 0.15 -37.62 9.10
C ILE A 88 0.85 -36.62 10.03
N LEU A 89 1.53 -37.11 11.06
CA LEU A 89 2.35 -36.32 11.97
C LEU A 89 3.82 -36.44 11.57
N CYS A 90 4.50 -35.31 11.33
CA CYS A 90 5.93 -35.26 11.07
C CYS A 90 6.65 -34.49 12.17
N GLU A 91 7.53 -35.16 12.91
CA GLU A 91 8.46 -34.48 13.82
C GLU A 91 9.85 -34.32 13.19
N GLY A 92 10.48 -33.18 13.45
CA GLY A 92 11.82 -32.91 12.92
C GLY A 92 11.80 -32.62 11.42
N PHE A 93 10.77 -31.89 10.97
CA PHE A 93 10.61 -31.45 9.58
C PHE A 93 11.87 -30.72 9.03
N ASP A 94 12.67 -30.11 9.91
CA ASP A 94 13.95 -29.45 9.61
C ASP A 94 15.12 -30.37 9.25
N ARG A 95 14.91 -31.69 9.32
CA ARG A 95 15.92 -32.71 9.02
C ARG A 95 15.87 -33.20 7.58
N PHE A 96 14.79 -32.92 6.85
CA PHE A 96 14.61 -33.37 5.47
C PHE A 96 15.31 -32.41 4.50
N ARG A 97 16.14 -32.97 3.61
CA ARG A 97 16.86 -32.20 2.59
C ARG A 97 15.93 -31.59 1.54
N GLU A 98 14.88 -32.32 1.16
CA GLU A 98 13.90 -31.94 0.13
C GLU A 98 12.46 -31.92 0.70
N PRO A 99 12.13 -30.90 1.51
CA PRO A 99 10.86 -30.86 2.23
C PRO A 99 9.65 -30.70 1.29
N SER A 100 9.80 -30.05 0.13
CA SER A 100 8.73 -29.94 -0.87
C SER A 100 8.33 -31.31 -1.42
N GLN A 101 9.30 -32.19 -1.68
CA GLN A 101 9.03 -33.54 -2.18
C GLN A 101 8.38 -34.42 -1.11
N LEU A 102 8.81 -34.27 0.15
CA LEU A 102 8.14 -34.92 1.28
C LEU A 102 6.68 -34.50 1.34
N LEU A 103 6.39 -33.19 1.25
CA LEU A 103 5.01 -32.70 1.31
C LEU A 103 4.16 -33.21 0.14
N LEU A 104 4.72 -33.31 -1.07
CA LEU A 104 4.02 -33.90 -2.22
C LEU A 104 3.67 -35.38 -1.95
N THR A 105 4.59 -36.14 -1.37
CA THR A 105 4.37 -37.55 -0.99
C THR A 105 3.31 -37.67 0.12
N VAL A 106 3.41 -36.84 1.16
CA VAL A 106 2.41 -36.73 2.24
C VAL A 106 1.02 -36.41 1.69
N ARG A 107 0.94 -35.52 0.69
CA ARG A 107 -0.33 -35.14 0.04
C ARG A 107 -1.00 -36.33 -0.63
N GLU A 108 -0.24 -37.20 -1.29
CA GLU A 108 -0.76 -38.42 -1.92
C GLU A 108 -1.24 -39.43 -0.87
N TRP A 109 -0.54 -39.56 0.25
CA TRP A 109 -0.89 -40.51 1.31
C TRP A 109 -2.10 -40.09 2.16
N LEU A 110 -2.44 -38.79 2.20
CA LEU A 110 -3.58 -38.26 2.94
C LEU A 110 -4.90 -38.52 2.20
N LYS A 111 -5.94 -38.91 2.95
CA LYS A 111 -7.32 -38.92 2.46
C LYS A 111 -7.78 -37.52 2.05
N PRO A 112 -8.81 -37.40 1.21
CA PRO A 112 -9.51 -36.12 1.02
C PRO A 112 -9.94 -35.54 2.37
N GLY A 113 -9.46 -34.33 2.70
CA GLY A 113 -9.71 -33.68 3.99
C GLY A 113 -8.83 -34.15 5.16
N GLY A 114 -7.90 -35.08 4.92
CA GLY A 114 -6.91 -35.52 5.90
C GLY A 114 -5.94 -34.40 6.28
N GLN A 115 -5.36 -34.49 7.47
CA GLN A 115 -4.52 -33.43 8.04
C GLN A 115 -3.04 -33.80 8.07
N PHE A 116 -2.19 -32.87 7.67
CA PHE A 116 -0.77 -32.90 7.93
C PHE A 116 -0.46 -32.06 9.17
N VAL A 117 0.15 -32.67 10.18
CA VAL A 117 0.62 -32.00 11.38
C VAL A 117 2.15 -32.04 11.35
N GLY A 118 2.78 -30.87 11.39
CA GLY A 118 4.24 -30.75 11.37
C GLY A 118 4.74 -29.98 12.59
N VAL A 119 5.86 -30.43 13.16
CA VAL A 119 6.58 -29.69 14.19
C VAL A 119 8.06 -29.57 13.86
N THR A 120 8.57 -28.35 13.99
CA THR A 120 9.97 -28.02 13.69
C THR A 120 10.55 -27.02 14.69
N ALA A 121 11.87 -27.01 14.80
CA ALA A 121 12.58 -26.00 15.57
C ALA A 121 12.37 -24.61 14.98
N ASN A 122 12.13 -23.62 15.84
CA ASN A 122 12.04 -22.23 15.41
C ASN A 122 13.43 -21.61 15.34
N PHE A 123 13.88 -21.27 14.13
CA PHE A 123 15.20 -20.68 13.96
C PHE A 123 15.32 -19.27 14.54
N ARG A 124 14.19 -18.56 14.68
CA ARG A 124 14.16 -17.20 15.25
C ARG A 124 14.29 -17.20 16.78
N HIS A 125 14.36 -18.36 17.44
CA HIS A 125 14.52 -18.46 18.89
C HIS A 125 15.81 -17.78 19.36
N PHE A 126 15.74 -17.03 20.47
CA PHE A 126 16.85 -16.18 20.88
C PHE A 126 18.13 -16.97 21.19
N GLN A 127 18.04 -18.20 21.70
CA GLN A 127 19.25 -18.99 21.98
C GLN A 127 19.93 -19.46 20.71
N THR A 128 19.17 -19.73 19.66
CA THR A 128 19.70 -20.05 18.33
C THR A 128 20.51 -18.88 17.80
N ILE A 129 19.95 -17.67 17.91
CA ILE A 129 20.62 -16.43 17.49
C ILE A 129 21.85 -16.15 18.37
N GLU A 130 21.74 -16.32 19.69
CA GLU A 130 22.84 -16.12 20.64
C GLU A 130 24.03 -17.05 20.33
N ALA A 131 23.75 -18.33 20.07
CA ALA A 131 24.76 -19.32 19.70
C ALA A 131 25.49 -18.90 18.42
N LEU A 132 24.76 -18.44 17.39
CA LEU A 132 25.33 -18.00 16.13
C LEU A 132 26.19 -16.74 16.30
N ILE A 133 25.73 -15.76 17.08
CA ILE A 133 26.50 -14.56 17.44
C ILE A 133 27.80 -14.94 18.16
N ALA A 134 27.74 -15.95 19.03
CA ALA A 134 28.91 -16.47 19.74
C ALA A 134 29.85 -17.31 18.84
N GLY A 135 29.56 -17.45 17.55
CA GLY A 135 30.36 -18.26 16.61
C GLY A 135 30.21 -19.76 16.80
N THR A 136 29.15 -20.20 17.49
CA THR A 136 28.86 -21.61 17.73
C THR A 136 27.68 -22.07 16.90
N TRP A 137 27.72 -23.31 16.41
CA TRP A 137 26.56 -23.90 15.76
C TRP A 137 25.55 -24.33 16.83
N PRO A 138 24.27 -23.91 16.75
CA PRO A 138 23.28 -24.33 17.72
C PRO A 138 23.18 -25.86 17.72
N ALA A 139 23.42 -26.49 18.87
CA ALA A 139 23.04 -27.87 19.07
C ALA A 139 21.51 -27.95 18.96
N ALA A 140 20.98 -28.99 18.30
CA ALA A 140 19.53 -29.18 18.24
C ALA A 140 18.98 -29.19 19.67
N ASN A 141 18.12 -28.23 20.01
CA ASN A 141 17.50 -28.14 21.33
C ASN A 141 16.74 -29.45 21.64
N GLY A 142 17.22 -30.20 22.63
CA GLY A 142 16.53 -31.33 23.23
C GLY A 142 17.30 -32.65 23.13
N THR A 143 17.98 -33.00 24.22
CA THR A 143 18.35 -34.37 24.53
C THR A 143 17.12 -35.13 25.02
N SER A 144 16.66 -36.13 24.28
CA SER A 144 16.02 -37.29 24.89
C SER A 144 17.01 -38.44 24.78
N ASN A 145 17.44 -38.97 25.93
CA ASN A 145 18.21 -40.20 26.09
C ASN A 145 19.66 -40.25 25.57
N GLY A 146 20.41 -39.14 25.61
CA GLY A 146 21.88 -39.22 25.50
C GLY A 146 22.43 -39.73 24.16
N ARG A 147 21.62 -39.76 23.10
CA ARG A 147 22.06 -40.03 21.72
C ARG A 147 22.05 -38.74 20.92
N THR A 148 23.15 -38.48 20.22
CA THR A 148 23.36 -37.32 19.34
C THR A 148 22.28 -37.29 18.25
N ARG A 149 21.19 -36.55 18.48
CA ARG A 149 20.22 -36.22 17.43
C ARG A 149 20.92 -35.35 16.38
N CYS A 150 20.74 -35.72 15.11
CA CYS A 150 21.36 -35.05 13.96
C CYS A 150 21.07 -33.54 13.93
N ARG A 151 22.06 -32.78 13.46
CA ARG A 151 21.98 -31.31 13.31
C ARG A 151 20.85 -30.95 12.33
N PRO A 152 20.11 -29.84 12.54
CA PRO A 152 19.14 -29.35 11.56
C PRO A 152 19.85 -29.11 10.22
N THR A 153 19.18 -29.48 9.13
CA THR A 153 19.73 -29.34 7.76
C THR A 153 19.24 -28.08 7.06
N ARG A 154 18.17 -27.47 7.59
CA ARG A 154 17.53 -26.26 7.10
C ARG A 154 17.02 -25.41 8.25
N PHE A 155 16.78 -24.13 7.97
CA PHE A 155 16.22 -23.18 8.92
C PHE A 155 14.81 -22.80 8.50
N TYR A 156 13.90 -22.79 9.48
CA TYR A 156 12.52 -22.41 9.28
C TYR A 156 12.15 -21.27 10.23
N THR A 157 11.56 -20.25 9.64
CA THR A 157 10.75 -19.26 10.34
C THR A 157 9.28 -19.58 10.10
N ARG A 158 8.37 -18.94 10.83
CA ARG A 158 6.93 -19.05 10.54
C ARG A 158 6.62 -18.77 9.07
N ARG A 159 7.23 -17.73 8.50
CA ARG A 159 6.99 -17.28 7.12
C ARG A 159 7.39 -18.35 6.10
N GLU A 160 8.56 -18.95 6.27
CA GLU A 160 9.07 -19.96 5.33
C GLU A 160 8.26 -21.26 5.36
N ILE A 161 7.71 -21.64 6.51
CA ILE A 161 6.78 -22.80 6.61
C ILE A 161 5.49 -22.52 5.82
N GLU A 162 4.91 -21.34 6.00
CA GLU A 162 3.68 -20.97 5.30
C GLU A 162 3.88 -20.92 3.78
N LYS A 163 4.99 -20.32 3.32
CA LYS A 163 5.36 -20.33 1.89
C LYS A 163 5.50 -21.74 1.37
N LEU A 164 6.30 -22.58 2.04
CA LEU A 164 6.56 -23.94 1.61
C LEU A 164 5.27 -24.75 1.47
N LEU A 165 4.37 -24.69 2.45
CA LEU A 165 3.06 -25.36 2.40
C LEU A 165 2.18 -24.81 1.27
N TYR A 166 2.16 -23.50 1.09
CA TYR A 166 1.38 -22.89 0.01
C TYR A 166 1.81 -23.34 -1.39
N ARG A 167 3.13 -23.43 -1.63
CA ARG A 167 3.71 -23.82 -2.92
C ARG A 167 3.25 -25.21 -3.35
N VAL A 168 3.20 -26.17 -2.42
CA VAL A 168 2.72 -27.55 -2.66
C VAL A 168 1.21 -27.74 -2.47
N ALA A 169 0.43 -26.65 -2.46
CA ALA A 169 -1.02 -26.63 -2.32
C ALA A 169 -1.52 -27.26 -1.01
N PHE A 170 -0.91 -26.88 0.10
CA PHE A 170 -1.47 -27.06 1.44
C PHE A 170 -2.01 -25.74 1.97
N ARG A 171 -3.22 -25.79 2.53
CA ARG A 171 -3.79 -24.69 3.29
C ARG A 171 -3.49 -24.89 4.78
N VAL A 172 -2.79 -23.94 5.37
CA VAL A 172 -2.55 -23.90 6.82
C VAL A 172 -3.85 -23.62 7.55
N ILE A 173 -4.28 -24.55 8.41
CA ILE A 173 -5.44 -24.40 9.28
C ILE A 173 -5.04 -23.71 10.58
N GLU A 174 -3.89 -24.11 11.12
CA GLU A 174 -3.39 -23.60 12.39
C GLU A 174 -1.87 -23.53 12.38
N LEU A 175 -1.32 -22.49 13.03
CA LEU A 175 0.11 -22.35 13.26
C LEU A 175 0.33 -21.78 14.67
N GLN A 176 0.91 -22.60 15.53
CA GLN A 176 1.14 -22.33 16.94
C GLN A 176 2.64 -22.15 17.22
N SER A 177 2.97 -21.10 17.97
CA SER A 177 4.28 -20.90 18.58
C SER A 177 4.32 -21.67 19.90
N LEU A 178 5.13 -22.72 19.98
CA LEU A 178 5.26 -23.48 21.22
C LEU A 178 6.30 -22.84 22.12
N PRO A 179 6.01 -22.67 23.43
CA PRO A 179 6.96 -22.14 24.40
C PRO A 179 8.33 -22.82 24.31
N GLY A 180 9.38 -22.02 24.36
CA GLY A 180 10.75 -22.48 24.52
C GLY A 180 11.35 -21.94 25.82
N LEU A 181 12.64 -22.23 26.03
CA LEU A 181 13.37 -21.65 27.16
C LEU A 181 13.21 -20.12 27.14
N GLY A 182 12.98 -19.52 28.32
CA GLY A 182 12.79 -18.08 28.47
C GLY A 182 11.38 -17.56 28.21
N TYR A 183 10.48 -18.35 27.61
CA TYR A 183 9.10 -17.94 27.32
C TYR A 183 8.31 -17.58 28.58
N SER A 184 8.33 -18.46 29.58
CA SER A 184 7.66 -18.22 30.86
C SER A 184 8.17 -16.95 31.56
N ASP A 185 9.45 -16.63 31.44
CA ASP A 185 10.02 -15.41 32.01
C ASP A 185 9.61 -14.15 31.25
N TRP A 186 9.69 -14.19 29.92
CA TRP A 186 9.18 -13.13 29.05
C TRP A 186 7.71 -12.82 29.32
N LYS A 187 6.87 -13.87 29.48
CA LYS A 187 5.45 -13.72 29.82
C LYS A 187 5.24 -13.08 31.20
N ARG A 188 6.01 -13.48 32.21
CA ARG A 188 5.98 -12.84 33.56
C ARG A 188 6.37 -11.37 33.52
N ARG A 189 7.27 -10.97 32.61
CA ARG A 189 7.67 -9.56 32.39
C ARG A 189 6.62 -8.74 31.61
N GLY A 190 5.44 -9.29 31.35
CA GLY A 190 4.34 -8.59 30.68
C GLY A 190 4.42 -8.64 29.15
N CYS A 191 5.07 -9.66 28.58
CA CYS A 191 5.25 -9.84 27.13
C CYS A 191 5.84 -8.60 26.45
N PRO A 192 7.01 -8.10 26.90
CA PRO A 192 7.61 -6.91 26.34
C PRO A 192 7.82 -7.05 24.84
N ALA A 193 7.46 -5.99 24.12
CA ALA A 193 7.67 -5.77 22.68
C ALA A 193 9.15 -5.49 22.32
N GLU A 194 10.07 -6.10 23.07
CA GLU A 194 11.50 -6.03 22.87
C GLU A 194 12.16 -7.37 23.21
N VAL A 195 13.25 -7.68 22.49
CA VAL A 195 14.02 -8.91 22.65
C VAL A 195 15.48 -8.53 22.85
N ARG A 196 16.14 -9.17 23.82
CA ARG A 196 17.57 -9.02 24.07
C ARG A 196 18.24 -10.37 23.86
N VAL A 197 19.25 -10.40 22.99
CA VAL A 197 20.01 -11.61 22.65
C VAL A 197 21.49 -11.29 22.79
N GLY A 198 22.10 -11.63 23.94
CA GLY A 198 23.44 -11.16 24.28
C GLY A 198 23.58 -9.63 24.12
N PRO A 199 24.49 -9.12 23.27
CA PRO A 199 24.64 -7.68 23.01
C PRO A 199 23.57 -7.09 22.08
N LEU A 200 22.75 -7.90 21.41
CA LEU A 200 21.72 -7.46 20.48
C LEU A 200 20.45 -7.04 21.23
N HIS A 201 19.96 -5.81 21.02
CA HIS A 201 18.68 -5.34 21.52
C HIS A 201 17.75 -4.99 20.36
N ILE A 202 16.67 -5.75 20.23
CA ILE A 202 15.64 -5.58 19.22
C ILE A 202 14.45 -4.92 19.90
N ALA A 203 14.09 -3.71 19.49
CA ALA A 203 13.00 -2.91 20.08
C ALA A 203 11.95 -2.54 19.03
N GLY A 204 10.75 -2.17 19.48
CA GLY A 204 9.65 -1.76 18.61
C GLY A 204 8.96 -2.91 17.88
N LEU A 205 9.11 -4.14 18.36
CA LEU A 205 8.42 -5.31 17.84
C LEU A 205 6.92 -5.26 18.17
N GLN A 206 6.08 -5.89 17.37
CA GLN A 206 4.75 -6.27 17.84
C GLN A 206 4.87 -7.43 18.86
N SER A 207 3.89 -7.57 19.76
CA SER A 207 3.93 -8.60 20.79
C SER A 207 4.07 -10.02 20.22
N GLY A 208 3.45 -10.32 19.07
CA GLY A 208 3.59 -11.62 18.40
C GLY A 208 4.95 -11.85 17.73
N GLU A 209 5.62 -10.79 17.29
CA GLU A 209 6.99 -10.90 16.76
C GLU A 209 7.99 -11.16 17.89
N ALA A 210 7.82 -10.48 19.02
CA ALA A 210 8.62 -10.73 20.22
C ALA A 210 8.40 -12.15 20.74
N GLU A 211 7.15 -12.62 20.74
CA GLU A 211 6.80 -13.99 21.12
C GLU A 211 7.57 -15.06 20.33
N GLU A 212 7.70 -14.88 19.01
CA GLU A 212 8.43 -15.83 18.15
C GLU A 212 9.89 -16.01 18.63
N PHE A 213 10.56 -14.98 19.15
CA PHE A 213 11.92 -15.16 19.69
C PHE A 213 11.99 -16.03 20.94
N TYR A 214 10.90 -16.18 21.67
CA TYR A 214 10.83 -17.05 22.86
C TYR A 214 10.14 -18.38 22.58
N ALA A 215 9.59 -18.57 21.38
CA ALA A 215 9.02 -19.84 20.95
C ALA A 215 10.13 -20.78 20.48
N GLY A 216 10.27 -21.95 21.12
CA GLY A 216 11.33 -22.91 20.77
C GLY A 216 11.00 -23.75 19.54
N ARG A 217 9.71 -23.93 19.25
CA ARG A 217 9.21 -24.72 18.12
C ARG A 217 8.00 -24.08 17.48
N ILE A 218 7.78 -24.42 16.21
CA ILE A 218 6.56 -24.09 15.48
C ILE A 218 5.82 -25.40 15.23
N LEU A 219 4.56 -25.46 15.67
CA LEU A 219 3.62 -26.52 15.37
C LEU A 219 2.61 -25.98 14.35
N PHE A 220 2.36 -26.73 13.28
CA PHE A 220 1.38 -26.33 12.28
C PHE A 220 0.51 -27.52 11.87
N THR A 221 -0.75 -27.21 11.55
CA THR A 221 -1.71 -28.14 10.97
C THR A 221 -2.13 -27.59 9.62
N ALA A 222 -2.05 -28.44 8.59
CA ALA A 222 -2.38 -28.08 7.23
C ALA A 222 -3.22 -29.18 6.57
N VAL A 223 -4.03 -28.80 5.59
CA VAL A 223 -4.82 -29.74 4.78
C VAL A 223 -4.44 -29.58 3.31
N PRO A 224 -4.40 -30.66 2.51
CA PRO A 224 -4.32 -30.55 1.06
C PRO A 224 -5.45 -29.65 0.54
N GLU A 225 -5.08 -28.66 -0.25
CA GLU A 225 -6.02 -27.81 -0.97
C GLU A 225 -6.13 -28.35 -2.40
N VAL A 226 -7.36 -28.63 -2.84
CA VAL A 226 -7.60 -28.97 -4.25
C VAL A 226 -7.52 -27.66 -5.04
N ALA A 227 -6.33 -27.34 -5.51
CA ALA A 227 -6.13 -26.20 -6.40
C ALA A 227 -6.89 -26.47 -7.71
N PRO A 228 -7.69 -25.50 -8.22
CA PRO A 228 -8.27 -25.62 -9.55
C PRO A 228 -7.17 -25.76 -10.59
N ASP A 229 -7.38 -26.64 -11.58
CA ASP A 229 -6.54 -26.66 -12.77
C ASP A 229 -6.90 -25.46 -13.64
N TYR A 230 -6.02 -24.46 -13.66
CA TYR A 230 -6.17 -23.27 -14.48
C TYR A 230 -5.58 -23.44 -15.89
N GLY A 231 -5.04 -24.61 -16.22
CA GLY A 231 -4.28 -24.85 -17.44
C GLY A 231 -2.92 -24.12 -17.44
N VAL A 232 -2.22 -24.22 -18.57
CA VAL A 232 -0.87 -23.64 -18.74
C VAL A 232 -0.96 -22.13 -19.00
N THR A 233 -0.10 -21.36 -18.33
CA THR A 233 0.08 -19.92 -18.62
C THR A 233 1.27 -19.71 -19.56
N SER A 234 1.06 -19.09 -20.72
CA SER A 234 2.16 -18.67 -21.59
C SER A 234 2.68 -17.32 -21.15
N ILE A 235 3.88 -17.29 -20.58
CA ILE A 235 4.54 -16.05 -20.17
C ILE A 235 5.35 -15.54 -21.35
N VAL A 236 4.90 -14.45 -21.96
CA VAL A 236 5.53 -13.77 -23.08
C VAL A 236 6.38 -12.63 -22.54
N ILE A 237 7.69 -12.66 -22.83
CA ILE A 237 8.65 -11.65 -22.38
C ILE A 237 9.35 -11.06 -23.61
N VAL A 238 9.26 -9.74 -23.78
CA VAL A 238 10.00 -9.02 -24.82
C VAL A 238 11.31 -8.52 -24.21
N THR A 239 12.44 -8.79 -24.86
CA THR A 239 13.77 -8.36 -24.42
C THR A 239 14.40 -7.40 -25.41
N HIS A 240 15.10 -6.37 -24.92
CA HIS A 240 15.97 -5.52 -25.73
C HIS A 240 17.12 -5.01 -24.88
N ASN A 241 18.28 -5.65 -25.02
CA ASN A 241 19.41 -5.58 -24.11
C ASN A 241 19.01 -5.95 -22.68
N GLN A 242 19.71 -5.41 -21.68
CA GLN A 242 19.46 -5.60 -20.26
C GLN A 242 19.63 -7.05 -19.78
N LEU A 243 20.70 -7.73 -20.24
CA LEU A 243 21.00 -9.14 -19.92
C LEU A 243 20.84 -9.48 -18.43
N GLU A 244 21.34 -8.62 -17.53
CA GLU A 244 21.28 -8.83 -16.08
C GLU A 244 19.83 -8.92 -15.57
N TYR A 245 18.96 -8.02 -16.03
CA TYR A 245 17.54 -8.00 -15.65
C TYR A 245 16.79 -9.19 -16.26
N THR A 246 17.06 -9.49 -17.53
CA THR A 246 16.49 -10.66 -18.21
C THR A 246 16.81 -11.96 -17.45
N ARG A 247 18.05 -12.12 -16.97
CA ARG A 247 18.43 -13.26 -16.11
C ARG A 247 17.63 -13.29 -14.82
N GLN A 248 17.61 -12.18 -14.07
CA GLN A 248 16.87 -12.10 -12.81
C GLN A 248 15.38 -12.40 -12.98
N CYS A 249 14.76 -11.92 -14.07
CA CYS A 249 13.37 -12.20 -14.39
C CYS A 249 13.13 -13.69 -14.65
N VAL A 250 13.89 -14.30 -15.58
CA VAL A 250 13.75 -15.73 -15.91
C VAL A 250 14.05 -16.63 -14.71
N ASP A 251 15.09 -16.32 -13.94
CA ASP A 251 15.46 -17.10 -12.75
C ASP A 251 14.36 -17.01 -11.68
N SER A 252 13.82 -15.81 -11.42
CA SER A 252 12.72 -15.65 -10.45
C SER A 252 11.45 -16.42 -10.86
N ILE A 253 11.14 -16.51 -12.16
CA ILE A 253 10.00 -17.30 -12.64
C ILE A 253 10.24 -18.78 -12.37
N ARG A 254 11.41 -19.31 -12.72
CA ARG A 254 11.77 -20.72 -12.49
C ARG A 254 11.78 -21.09 -11.01
N GLU A 255 12.22 -20.17 -10.15
CA GLU A 255 12.36 -20.43 -8.73
C GLU A 255 11.05 -20.30 -7.95
N LEU A 256 10.15 -19.39 -8.36
CA LEU A 256 9.02 -18.93 -7.54
C LEU A 256 7.64 -19.16 -8.18
N THR A 257 7.57 -19.79 -9.36
CA THR A 257 6.31 -20.13 -10.04
C THR A 257 6.03 -21.62 -9.96
N ASP A 258 5.02 -22.01 -9.19
CA ASP A 258 4.63 -23.42 -9.02
C ASP A 258 3.46 -23.84 -9.94
N ASP A 259 2.70 -22.90 -10.50
CA ASP A 259 1.61 -23.20 -11.43
C ASP A 259 2.15 -23.49 -12.83
N PRO A 260 1.50 -24.36 -13.64
CA PRO A 260 1.99 -24.70 -14.97
C PRO A 260 2.20 -23.48 -15.88
N TYR A 261 3.38 -23.35 -16.47
CA TYR A 261 3.72 -22.27 -17.39
C TYR A 261 4.62 -22.74 -18.53
N GLU A 262 4.68 -21.94 -19.59
CA GLU A 262 5.72 -21.98 -20.62
C GLU A 262 6.30 -20.57 -20.80
N LEU A 263 7.53 -20.48 -21.30
CA LEU A 263 8.21 -19.21 -21.58
C LEU A 263 8.32 -18.98 -23.09
N VAL A 264 7.82 -17.84 -23.54
CA VAL A 264 7.94 -17.34 -24.91
C VAL A 264 8.73 -16.03 -24.88
N LEU A 265 9.99 -16.08 -25.30
CA LEU A 265 10.92 -14.95 -25.25
C LEU A 265 11.05 -14.34 -26.65
N VAL A 266 10.86 -13.04 -26.77
CA VAL A 266 11.01 -12.31 -28.05
C VAL A 266 12.16 -11.32 -27.90
N ASP A 267 13.31 -11.65 -28.49
CA ASP A 267 14.45 -10.76 -28.54
C ASP A 267 14.28 -9.73 -29.65
N ASN A 268 14.17 -8.46 -29.25
CA ASN A 268 13.91 -7.34 -30.13
C ASN A 268 15.20 -6.66 -30.58
N ALA A 269 16.15 -7.45 -31.11
CA ALA A 269 17.48 -7.05 -31.56
C ALA A 269 18.43 -6.56 -30.44
N SER A 270 18.70 -7.42 -29.46
CA SER A 270 19.68 -7.13 -28.40
C SER A 270 21.13 -7.22 -28.88
N THR A 271 22.01 -6.44 -28.26
CA THR A 271 23.44 -6.32 -28.61
C THR A 271 24.39 -6.52 -27.43
N ASP A 272 23.87 -6.76 -26.21
CA ASP A 272 24.62 -6.82 -24.96
C ASP A 272 24.89 -8.26 -24.44
N GLY A 273 24.79 -9.25 -25.33
CA GLY A 273 24.93 -10.68 -24.97
C GLY A 273 23.62 -11.36 -24.57
N THR A 274 22.49 -10.64 -24.53
CA THR A 274 21.16 -11.23 -24.30
C THR A 274 20.85 -12.35 -25.30
N VAL A 275 21.18 -12.19 -26.58
CA VAL A 275 20.97 -13.22 -27.61
C VAL A 275 21.66 -14.54 -27.27
N ASP A 276 22.92 -14.50 -26.85
CA ASP A 276 23.69 -15.71 -26.53
C ASP A 276 23.15 -16.40 -25.26
N TYR A 277 22.70 -15.61 -24.29
CA TYR A 277 22.01 -16.14 -23.12
C TYR A 277 20.68 -16.82 -23.51
N LEU A 278 19.85 -16.18 -24.32
CA LEU A 278 18.57 -16.75 -24.74
C LEU A 278 18.75 -18.05 -25.55
N ARG A 279 19.80 -18.13 -26.39
CA ARG A 279 20.16 -19.35 -27.13
C ARG A 279 20.63 -20.50 -26.24
N SER A 280 21.12 -20.22 -25.03
CA SER A 280 21.59 -21.26 -24.12
C SER A 280 20.46 -21.92 -23.32
N LEU A 281 19.27 -21.32 -23.31
CA LEU A 281 18.08 -21.86 -22.64
C LEU A 281 17.42 -22.94 -23.52
N SER A 282 17.16 -24.11 -22.95
CA SER A 282 16.61 -25.27 -23.68
C SER A 282 15.11 -25.51 -23.45
N ASP A 283 14.54 -24.86 -22.44
CA ASP A 283 13.19 -25.01 -21.90
C ASP A 283 12.25 -23.83 -22.30
N VAL A 284 12.65 -23.03 -23.29
CA VAL A 284 11.94 -21.82 -23.70
C VAL A 284 11.73 -21.77 -25.23
N HIS A 285 10.67 -21.10 -25.68
CA HIS A 285 10.50 -20.75 -27.08
C HIS A 285 11.08 -19.35 -27.33
N VAL A 286 12.00 -19.20 -28.28
CA VAL A 286 12.65 -17.90 -28.56
C VAL A 286 12.40 -17.45 -30.00
N ILE A 287 12.04 -16.17 -30.14
CA ILE A 287 11.92 -15.46 -31.42
C ILE A 287 12.99 -14.37 -31.44
N PHE A 288 13.80 -14.31 -32.50
CA PHE A 288 14.85 -13.29 -32.67
C PHE A 288 14.50 -12.33 -33.80
N ASN A 289 14.48 -11.03 -33.49
CA ASN A 289 14.32 -9.96 -34.47
C ASN A 289 15.69 -9.40 -34.88
N ASP A 290 15.77 -8.92 -36.12
CA ASP A 290 16.95 -8.28 -36.70
C ASP A 290 17.05 -6.78 -36.37
N GLU A 291 15.91 -6.13 -36.12
CA GLU A 291 15.81 -4.75 -35.64
C GLU A 291 14.81 -4.61 -34.48
N ASN A 292 14.86 -3.48 -33.79
CA ASN A 292 13.93 -3.18 -32.69
C ASN A 292 12.58 -2.70 -33.24
N TYR A 293 11.60 -3.60 -33.33
CA TYR A 293 10.26 -3.32 -33.82
C TYR A 293 9.36 -2.56 -32.82
N GLY A 294 9.86 -2.29 -31.61
CA GLY A 294 9.07 -1.75 -30.50
C GLY A 294 8.25 -2.82 -29.76
N PHE A 295 7.73 -2.46 -28.58
CA PHE A 295 7.12 -3.42 -27.66
C PHE A 295 5.85 -4.10 -28.20
N PRO A 296 4.82 -3.39 -28.71
CA PRO A 296 3.59 -4.02 -29.16
C PRO A 296 3.82 -5.02 -30.29
N ARG A 297 4.64 -4.67 -31.28
CA ARG A 297 4.93 -5.54 -32.42
C ARG A 297 5.74 -6.78 -32.01
N ALA A 298 6.69 -6.64 -31.10
CA ALA A 298 7.43 -7.78 -30.56
C ALA A 298 6.53 -8.70 -29.71
N ALA A 299 5.71 -8.13 -28.81
CA ALA A 299 4.75 -8.89 -28.03
C ALA A 299 3.72 -9.60 -28.94
N ASN A 300 3.31 -8.97 -30.05
CA ASN A 300 2.43 -9.56 -31.07
C ASN A 300 3.05 -10.74 -31.82
N GLN A 301 4.37 -10.95 -31.77
CA GLN A 301 4.99 -12.18 -32.27
C GLN A 301 4.90 -13.31 -31.22
N GLY A 302 5.03 -12.97 -29.94
CA GLY A 302 4.96 -13.93 -28.84
C GLY A 302 3.53 -14.41 -28.53
N ILE A 303 2.53 -13.52 -28.60
CA ILE A 303 1.12 -13.85 -28.29
C ILE A 303 0.57 -14.99 -29.18
N PRO A 304 0.78 -15.01 -30.51
CA PRO A 304 0.34 -16.13 -31.35
C PRO A 304 1.20 -17.40 -31.18
N ALA A 305 2.47 -17.27 -30.78
CA ALA A 305 3.35 -18.41 -30.53
C ALA A 305 3.02 -19.15 -29.21
N ALA A 306 2.36 -18.46 -28.27
CA ALA A 306 1.90 -19.00 -27.00
C ALA A 306 0.80 -20.07 -27.16
N THR A 307 0.95 -21.20 -26.47
CA THR A 307 0.06 -22.38 -26.50
C THR A 307 -0.86 -22.53 -25.28
N GLY A 308 -0.56 -21.86 -24.17
CA GLY A 308 -1.28 -21.94 -22.89
C GLY A 308 -2.70 -21.36 -22.92
N SER A 309 -3.57 -21.76 -21.99
CA SER A 309 -4.98 -21.30 -21.92
C SER A 309 -5.14 -19.82 -21.56
N GLN A 310 -4.10 -19.21 -21.03
CA GLN A 310 -4.00 -17.78 -20.73
C GLN A 310 -2.61 -17.29 -21.10
N ILE A 311 -2.53 -15.99 -21.40
CA ILE A 311 -1.30 -15.33 -21.88
C ILE A 311 -0.92 -14.27 -20.86
N LEU A 312 0.33 -14.25 -20.44
CA LEU A 312 0.86 -13.27 -19.51
C LEU A 312 1.94 -12.47 -20.21
N LEU A 313 1.72 -11.18 -20.39
CA LEU A 313 2.77 -10.25 -20.83
C LEU A 313 3.57 -9.82 -19.61
N LEU A 314 4.89 -10.01 -19.62
CA LEU A 314 5.78 -9.63 -18.52
C LEU A 314 7.00 -8.88 -19.07
N ASN A 315 7.33 -7.73 -18.47
CA ASN A 315 8.56 -7.05 -18.79
C ASN A 315 9.78 -7.80 -18.23
N ASN A 316 10.90 -7.75 -18.95
CA ASN A 316 12.14 -8.40 -18.54
C ASN A 316 12.83 -7.73 -17.34
N ASP A 317 12.42 -6.51 -16.96
CA ASP A 317 12.91 -5.75 -15.81
C ASP A 317 12.02 -5.92 -14.57
N THR A 318 11.55 -7.15 -14.36
CA THR A 318 10.73 -7.54 -13.22
C THR A 318 11.34 -8.70 -12.43
N ILE A 319 10.97 -8.80 -11.15
CA ILE A 319 11.23 -9.98 -10.31
C ILE A 319 9.89 -10.43 -9.72
N VAL A 320 9.52 -11.67 -9.99
CA VAL A 320 8.28 -12.25 -9.47
C VAL A 320 8.48 -12.78 -8.04
N THR A 321 7.39 -13.05 -7.32
CA THR A 321 7.44 -13.43 -5.90
C THR A 321 6.59 -14.66 -5.61
N THR A 322 6.79 -15.32 -4.47
CA THR A 322 6.10 -16.55 -4.10
C THR A 322 4.57 -16.40 -4.22
N GLY A 323 3.97 -17.22 -5.08
CA GLY A 323 2.52 -17.26 -5.28
C GLY A 323 1.94 -16.14 -6.15
N TRP A 324 2.77 -15.30 -6.78
CA TRP A 324 2.33 -14.21 -7.65
C TRP A 324 1.33 -14.68 -8.72
N LEU A 325 1.66 -15.75 -9.45
CA LEU A 325 0.85 -16.28 -10.54
C LEU A 325 -0.42 -16.95 -10.02
N ARG A 326 -0.33 -17.84 -9.02
CA ARG A 326 -1.48 -18.50 -8.40
C ARG A 326 -2.55 -17.52 -7.94
N ARG A 327 -2.13 -16.42 -7.30
CA ARG A 327 -3.04 -15.37 -6.83
C ARG A 327 -3.75 -14.66 -7.97
N MET A 328 -3.02 -14.32 -9.04
CA MET A 328 -3.60 -13.76 -10.25
C MET A 328 -4.53 -14.73 -10.98
N LEU A 329 -4.17 -16.01 -11.11
CA LEU A 329 -5.02 -17.04 -11.71
C LEU A 329 -6.32 -17.21 -10.93
N ARG A 330 -6.24 -17.31 -9.60
CA ARG A 330 -7.40 -17.33 -8.71
C ARG A 330 -8.32 -16.13 -8.95
N GLY A 331 -7.75 -14.94 -9.11
CA GLY A 331 -8.49 -13.72 -9.45
C GLY A 331 -9.13 -13.76 -10.85
N LEU A 332 -8.37 -14.12 -11.88
CA LEU A 332 -8.82 -14.19 -13.28
C LEU A 332 -9.97 -15.16 -13.47
N PHE A 333 -9.93 -16.30 -12.77
CA PHE A 333 -10.93 -17.36 -12.87
C PHE A 333 -12.04 -17.26 -11.81
N SER A 334 -11.99 -16.28 -10.90
CA SER A 334 -13.06 -16.04 -9.93
C SER A 334 -14.39 -15.60 -10.57
N HIS A 335 -14.34 -15.03 -11.78
CA HIS A 335 -15.53 -14.59 -12.50
C HIS A 335 -15.29 -14.60 -14.02
N PRO A 336 -16.23 -15.12 -14.85
CA PRO A 336 -16.02 -15.31 -16.29
C PRO A 336 -15.77 -14.00 -17.08
N ARG A 337 -16.36 -12.89 -16.63
CA ARG A 337 -16.10 -11.55 -17.20
C ARG A 337 -14.74 -10.95 -16.86
N ILE A 338 -13.95 -11.50 -15.93
CA ILE A 338 -12.60 -10.98 -15.68
C ILE A 338 -11.72 -11.49 -16.81
N GLY A 339 -11.40 -10.58 -17.73
CA GLY A 339 -10.61 -10.87 -18.91
C GLY A 339 -9.14 -10.51 -18.74
N LEU A 340 -8.87 -9.49 -17.93
CA LEU A 340 -7.53 -8.96 -17.67
C LEU A 340 -7.30 -8.87 -16.16
N ILE A 341 -6.12 -9.28 -15.71
CA ILE A 341 -5.69 -9.09 -14.33
C ILE A 341 -4.21 -8.72 -14.25
N GLY A 342 -3.85 -7.80 -13.34
CA GLY A 342 -2.46 -7.43 -13.08
C GLY A 342 -2.16 -7.38 -11.58
N PRO A 343 -0.88 -7.55 -11.16
CA PRO A 343 -0.50 -7.51 -9.75
C PRO A 343 -0.23 -6.08 -9.27
N CYS A 344 -0.08 -5.91 -7.96
CA CYS A 344 0.54 -4.72 -7.38
C CYS A 344 2.05 -4.68 -7.67
N SER A 345 2.66 -3.49 -7.62
CA SER A 345 4.11 -3.30 -7.80
C SER A 345 4.65 -2.09 -7.02
N ASN A 346 5.97 -2.02 -6.84
CA ASN A 346 6.67 -0.92 -6.18
C ASN A 346 6.77 0.36 -7.02
N HIS A 347 6.84 0.23 -8.34
CA HIS A 347 7.22 1.33 -9.21
C HIS A 347 6.50 1.27 -10.56
N VAL A 348 5.25 1.73 -10.58
CA VAL A 348 4.36 1.75 -11.76
C VAL A 348 3.42 2.94 -11.67
N SER A 349 2.85 3.40 -12.78
CA SER A 349 1.83 4.45 -12.71
C SER A 349 0.49 3.89 -12.22
N GLY A 350 -0.33 4.76 -11.61
CA GLY A 350 -1.71 4.41 -11.25
C GLY A 350 -1.88 3.50 -10.04
N SER A 351 -3.01 2.79 -10.00
CA SER A 351 -3.53 2.11 -8.81
C SER A 351 -2.83 0.79 -8.48
N GLN A 352 -2.01 0.25 -9.38
CA GLN A 352 -1.16 -0.92 -9.11
C GLN A 352 0.05 -0.59 -8.22
N GLN A 353 0.43 0.69 -8.09
CA GLN A 353 1.56 1.05 -7.25
C GLN A 353 1.22 0.98 -5.77
N VAL A 354 2.08 0.33 -5.00
CA VAL A 354 1.96 0.22 -3.55
C VAL A 354 3.25 0.66 -2.87
N THR A 355 3.13 1.13 -1.62
CA THR A 355 4.30 1.53 -0.85
C THR A 355 5.02 0.30 -0.33
N VAL A 356 6.30 0.15 -0.70
CA VAL A 356 7.16 -0.92 -0.21
C VAL A 356 8.04 -0.48 0.95
N ASN A 357 8.54 -1.44 1.73
CA ASN A 357 9.40 -1.20 2.89
C ASN A 357 10.74 -1.96 2.85
N TYR A 358 11.04 -2.71 1.78
CA TYR A 358 12.34 -3.33 1.57
C TYR A 358 13.29 -2.36 0.85
N GLU A 359 14.57 -2.39 1.21
CA GLU A 359 15.64 -1.63 0.54
C GLU A 359 16.51 -2.54 -0.34
N GLU A 360 16.60 -3.82 0.01
CA GLU A 360 17.37 -4.86 -0.69
C GLU A 360 16.45 -5.94 -1.25
N LEU A 361 16.84 -6.55 -2.38
CA LEU A 361 16.04 -7.58 -3.06
C LEU A 361 15.88 -8.86 -2.23
N ASP A 362 16.81 -9.17 -1.34
CA ASP A 362 16.71 -10.34 -0.44
C ASP A 362 15.48 -10.25 0.50
N CYS A 363 14.98 -9.04 0.75
CA CYS A 363 13.79 -8.80 1.56
C CYS A 363 12.49 -8.77 0.73
N LEU A 364 12.57 -8.78 -0.60
CA LEU A 364 11.43 -8.64 -1.52
C LEU A 364 10.35 -9.70 -1.28
N ASP A 365 10.74 -10.98 -1.31
CA ASP A 365 9.79 -12.09 -1.24
C ASP A 365 9.12 -12.17 0.14
N CYS A 366 9.84 -11.78 1.20
CA CYS A 366 9.27 -11.64 2.54
C CYS A 366 8.20 -10.55 2.61
N PHE A 367 8.49 -9.37 2.05
CA PHE A 367 7.50 -8.30 1.97
C PHE A 367 6.27 -8.71 1.15
N ALA A 368 6.49 -9.29 -0.04
CA ALA A 368 5.43 -9.71 -0.94
C ALA A 368 4.52 -10.77 -0.32
N TRP A 369 5.10 -11.70 0.46
CA TRP A 369 4.32 -12.69 1.19
C TRP A 369 3.38 -12.06 2.24
N ASP A 370 3.91 -11.17 3.09
CA ASP A 370 3.11 -10.48 4.11
C ASP A 370 2.05 -9.57 3.48
N TRP A 371 2.42 -8.90 2.38
CA TRP A 371 1.51 -8.11 1.57
C TRP A 371 0.36 -8.98 1.03
N GLY A 372 0.68 -10.12 0.42
CA GLY A 372 -0.31 -11.04 -0.13
C GLY A 372 -1.24 -11.63 0.92
N LYS A 373 -0.74 -11.91 2.13
CA LYS A 373 -1.58 -12.36 3.25
C LYS A 373 -2.51 -11.27 3.78
N SER A 374 -2.03 -10.04 3.88
CA SER A 374 -2.84 -8.91 4.38
C SER A 374 -3.92 -8.46 3.39
N HIS A 375 -3.78 -8.83 2.12
CA HIS A 375 -4.72 -8.46 1.05
C HIS A 375 -5.37 -9.69 0.38
N ASP A 376 -5.34 -10.86 1.01
CA ASP A 376 -5.71 -12.13 0.38
C ASP A 376 -7.08 -12.06 -0.32
N GLN A 377 -7.10 -12.41 -1.61
CA GLN A 377 -8.31 -12.41 -2.47
C GLN A 377 -8.98 -11.05 -2.66
N ILE A 378 -8.33 -9.95 -2.27
CA ILE A 378 -8.85 -8.62 -2.55
C ILE A 378 -8.60 -8.30 -4.03
N LEU A 379 -9.69 -8.08 -4.75
CA LEU A 379 -9.69 -7.67 -6.15
C LEU A 379 -10.18 -6.22 -6.25
N ALA A 380 -9.52 -5.41 -7.07
CA ALA A 380 -9.96 -4.05 -7.36
C ALA A 380 -10.23 -3.88 -8.85
N ASP A 381 -11.47 -3.56 -9.22
CA ASP A 381 -11.80 -3.18 -10.60
C ASP A 381 -11.02 -1.92 -11.00
N THR A 382 -10.58 -1.88 -12.24
CA THR A 382 -9.85 -0.76 -12.82
C THR A 382 -10.21 -0.63 -14.30
N ASP A 383 -10.12 0.58 -14.84
CA ASP A 383 -10.20 0.83 -16.27
C ASP A 383 -8.82 0.74 -16.96
N ARG A 384 -7.77 0.60 -16.16
CA ARG A 384 -6.37 0.66 -16.56
C ARG A 384 -5.51 -0.33 -15.78
N LEU A 385 -4.78 -1.17 -16.51
CA LEU A 385 -3.67 -1.98 -16.00
C LEU A 385 -2.40 -1.61 -16.76
N VAL A 386 -1.33 -1.30 -16.03
CA VAL A 386 0.00 -1.07 -16.58
C VAL A 386 0.56 -2.41 -17.06
N GLY A 387 1.01 -2.44 -18.31
CA GLY A 387 1.41 -3.63 -19.06
C GLY A 387 2.72 -4.29 -18.61
N PHE A 388 3.34 -3.86 -17.51
CA PHE A 388 4.58 -4.47 -17.00
C PHE A 388 4.38 -5.95 -16.59
N CYS A 389 3.16 -6.28 -16.18
CA CYS A 389 2.71 -7.63 -15.86
C CYS A 389 1.19 -7.69 -16.05
N LEU A 390 0.76 -8.26 -17.18
CA LEU A 390 -0.64 -8.32 -17.60
C LEU A 390 -1.03 -9.75 -17.96
N LEU A 391 -1.85 -10.37 -17.13
CA LEU A 391 -2.41 -11.69 -17.37
C LEU A 391 -3.76 -11.57 -18.09
N ILE A 392 -3.88 -12.25 -19.22
CA ILE A 392 -4.95 -12.12 -20.21
C ILE A 392 -5.57 -13.49 -20.43
N ARG A 393 -6.89 -13.58 -20.27
CA ARG A 393 -7.65 -14.77 -20.69
C ARG A 393 -7.60 -14.87 -22.22
N ARG A 394 -7.25 -16.03 -22.78
CA ARG A 394 -7.09 -16.21 -24.24
C ARG A 394 -8.31 -15.76 -25.06
N GLY A 395 -9.52 -16.02 -24.56
CA GLY A 395 -10.76 -15.54 -25.20
C GLY A 395 -10.84 -14.01 -25.37
N VAL A 396 -10.12 -13.22 -24.56
CA VAL A 396 -10.00 -11.78 -24.77
C VAL A 396 -9.18 -11.49 -26.02
N VAL A 397 -8.04 -12.15 -26.19
CA VAL A 397 -7.17 -11.99 -27.38
C VAL A 397 -7.94 -12.36 -28.65
N GLU A 398 -8.70 -13.45 -28.61
CA GLU A 398 -9.53 -13.92 -29.73
C GLU A 398 -10.63 -12.91 -30.11
N GLN A 399 -11.21 -12.22 -29.12
CA GLN A 399 -12.30 -11.28 -29.34
C GLN A 399 -11.83 -9.86 -29.66
N VAL A 400 -10.73 -9.41 -29.05
CA VAL A 400 -10.26 -8.02 -29.04
C VAL A 400 -9.08 -7.81 -29.98
N GLY A 401 -8.43 -8.89 -30.42
CA GLY A 401 -7.23 -8.85 -31.24
C GLY A 401 -5.96 -8.60 -30.43
N LEU A 402 -4.88 -8.29 -31.14
CA LEU A 402 -3.53 -8.10 -30.57
C LEU A 402 -3.30 -6.67 -30.04
N LEU A 403 -2.09 -6.37 -29.56
CA LEU A 403 -1.71 -5.01 -29.18
C LEU A 403 -1.62 -4.12 -30.42
N ASP A 404 -1.90 -2.84 -30.27
CA ASP A 404 -1.88 -1.91 -31.39
C ASP A 404 -0.45 -1.43 -31.70
N GLU A 405 0.05 -1.79 -32.87
CA GLU A 405 1.44 -1.52 -33.27
C GLU A 405 1.72 -0.04 -33.53
N GLN A 406 0.70 0.81 -33.67
CA GLN A 406 0.87 2.25 -33.84
C GLN A 406 1.55 2.92 -32.64
N PHE A 407 1.52 2.29 -31.46
CA PHE A 407 2.23 2.77 -30.27
C PHE A 407 3.77 2.60 -30.36
N GLY A 408 4.29 1.96 -31.41
CA GLY A 408 5.72 1.92 -31.73
C GLY A 408 6.56 1.33 -30.59
N LYS A 409 7.41 2.12 -29.94
CA LYS A 409 8.29 1.65 -28.85
C LYS A 409 7.57 1.31 -27.54
N GLY A 410 6.24 1.47 -27.46
CA GLY A 410 5.40 1.20 -26.28
C GLY A 410 4.99 2.47 -25.54
N ASN A 411 4.35 2.31 -24.39
CA ASN A 411 3.51 3.27 -23.66
C ASN A 411 2.14 3.52 -24.33
N PHE A 412 1.06 3.37 -23.54
CA PHE A 412 -0.36 3.46 -23.89
C PHE A 412 -0.95 2.28 -24.69
N GLU A 413 -0.14 1.31 -25.13
CA GLU A 413 -0.66 0.07 -25.74
C GLU A 413 -1.46 -0.78 -24.75
N ASP A 414 -1.08 -0.75 -23.48
CA ASP A 414 -1.72 -1.41 -22.36
C ASP A 414 -3.05 -0.73 -22.00
N ASP A 415 -3.06 0.60 -21.97
CA ASP A 415 -4.24 1.43 -21.78
C ASP A 415 -5.28 1.20 -22.89
N ASP A 416 -4.82 1.16 -24.15
CA ASP A 416 -5.63 0.82 -25.32
C ASP A 416 -6.20 -0.60 -25.22
N TYR A 417 -5.36 -1.58 -24.85
CA TYR A 417 -5.79 -2.96 -24.73
C TYR A 417 -6.82 -3.16 -23.61
N CYS A 418 -6.61 -2.54 -22.45
CA CYS A 418 -7.57 -2.53 -21.34
C CYS A 418 -8.91 -1.95 -21.78
N ARG A 419 -8.88 -0.80 -22.47
CA ARG A 419 -10.09 -0.16 -22.98
C ARG A 419 -10.85 -1.06 -23.95
N ARG A 420 -10.17 -1.62 -24.95
CA ARG A 420 -10.82 -2.49 -25.93
C ARG A 420 -11.41 -3.75 -25.27
N ALA A 421 -10.75 -4.33 -24.27
CA ALA A 421 -11.30 -5.45 -23.52
C ALA A 421 -12.55 -5.06 -22.73
N ILE A 422 -12.55 -3.90 -22.08
CA ILE A 422 -13.72 -3.39 -21.34
C ILE A 422 -14.90 -3.11 -22.28
N GLU A 423 -14.63 -2.51 -23.44
CA GLU A 423 -15.64 -2.27 -24.48
C GLU A 423 -16.23 -3.56 -25.05
N ALA A 424 -15.43 -4.63 -25.11
CA ALA A 424 -15.87 -5.97 -25.48
C ALA A 424 -16.67 -6.70 -24.37
N GLY A 425 -16.87 -6.06 -23.21
CA GLY A 425 -17.68 -6.57 -22.10
C GLY A 425 -16.89 -7.29 -21.01
N PHE A 426 -15.56 -7.28 -21.08
CA PHE A 426 -14.70 -7.82 -20.03
C PHE A 426 -14.43 -6.80 -18.91
N ARG A 427 -13.88 -7.29 -17.81
CA ARG A 427 -13.38 -6.51 -16.68
C ARG A 427 -11.87 -6.60 -16.63
N ALA A 428 -11.23 -5.49 -16.30
CA ALA A 428 -9.85 -5.43 -15.89
C ALA A 428 -9.78 -5.26 -14.36
N VAL A 429 -8.90 -6.03 -13.73
CA VAL A 429 -8.86 -6.16 -12.27
C VAL A 429 -7.41 -6.13 -11.77
N ILE A 430 -7.18 -5.53 -10.61
CA ILE A 430 -5.91 -5.62 -9.89
C ILE A 430 -6.05 -6.72 -8.82
N ALA A 431 -5.16 -7.71 -8.87
CA ALA A 431 -4.98 -8.68 -7.80
C ALA A 431 -4.18 -8.01 -6.67
N ARG A 432 -4.87 -7.50 -5.64
CA ARG A 432 -4.21 -6.75 -4.56
C ARG A 432 -3.33 -7.63 -3.70
N ASP A 433 -3.54 -8.93 -3.69
CA ASP A 433 -2.71 -9.92 -3.01
C ASP A 433 -1.50 -10.40 -3.81
N ALA A 434 -1.43 -10.12 -5.11
CA ALA A 434 -0.27 -10.44 -5.93
C ALA A 434 0.69 -9.25 -5.99
N PHE A 435 1.99 -9.52 -5.90
CA PHE A 435 3.03 -8.49 -5.97
C PHE A 435 4.16 -8.91 -6.90
N VAL A 436 4.58 -8.01 -7.78
CA VAL A 436 5.73 -8.19 -8.67
C VAL A 436 6.61 -6.94 -8.59
N HIS A 437 7.91 -7.14 -8.33
CA HIS A 437 8.88 -6.06 -8.32
C HIS A 437 9.14 -5.60 -9.75
N HIS A 438 9.18 -4.28 -9.97
CA HIS A 438 9.50 -3.67 -11.25
C HIS A 438 10.62 -2.64 -11.04
N PHE A 439 11.69 -2.74 -11.83
CA PHE A 439 12.85 -1.85 -11.72
C PHE A 439 12.63 -0.45 -12.31
N GLY A 440 11.46 -0.20 -12.93
CA GLY A 440 11.10 1.05 -13.60
C GLY A 440 11.70 1.16 -15.00
N GLU A 441 11.45 2.27 -15.70
CA GLU A 441 11.78 2.52 -17.12
C GLU A 441 13.29 2.41 -17.47
N ARG A 442 13.87 1.21 -17.40
CA ARG A 442 15.27 0.93 -17.73
C ARG A 442 15.53 1.06 -19.23
N THR A 443 14.51 0.81 -20.04
CA THR A 443 14.55 0.85 -21.50
C THR A 443 14.80 2.26 -22.08
N PHE A 444 14.55 3.32 -21.30
CA PHE A 444 14.71 4.72 -21.75
C PHE A 444 15.87 5.47 -21.04
N MET A 445 16.74 4.75 -20.31
CA MET A 445 17.91 5.33 -19.67
C MET A 445 18.96 5.74 -20.70
N GLY A 446 18.90 7.00 -21.15
CA GLY A 446 19.91 7.60 -22.04
C GLY A 446 19.41 8.79 -22.84
N ASP A 447 18.09 8.88 -23.09
CA ASP A 447 17.50 9.93 -23.93
C ASP A 447 16.11 10.34 -23.43
N LYS A 448 16.10 11.14 -22.35
CA LYS A 448 14.87 11.60 -21.68
C LYS A 448 13.98 12.47 -22.56
N VAL A 449 14.58 13.17 -23.53
CA VAL A 449 13.85 14.04 -24.47
C VAL A 449 13.05 13.17 -25.44
N ALA A 450 13.68 12.17 -26.04
CA ALA A 450 13.01 11.22 -26.93
C ALA A 450 11.89 10.44 -26.22
N PHE A 451 12.05 10.13 -24.92
CA PHE A 451 11.00 9.47 -24.14
C PHE A 451 9.77 10.38 -23.92
N SER A 452 9.98 11.65 -23.57
CA SER A 452 8.87 12.62 -23.42
C SER A 452 8.10 12.81 -24.72
N GLU A 453 8.81 12.93 -25.85
CA GLU A 453 8.20 13.06 -27.17
C GLU A 453 7.38 11.81 -27.55
N LEU A 454 7.90 10.61 -27.26
CA LEU A 454 7.17 9.35 -27.47
C LEU A 454 5.89 9.32 -26.63
N LEU A 455 5.97 9.69 -25.35
CA LEU A 455 4.84 9.69 -24.43
C LEU A 455 3.75 10.67 -24.90
N GLU A 456 4.13 11.89 -25.30
CA GLU A 456 3.19 12.90 -25.82
C GLU A 456 2.54 12.45 -27.14
N ARG A 457 3.31 11.84 -28.03
CA ARG A 457 2.81 11.29 -29.30
C ARG A 457 1.80 10.18 -29.04
N ASN A 458 2.16 9.19 -28.22
CA ASN A 458 1.30 8.04 -27.94
C ASN A 458 0.08 8.42 -27.11
N GLN A 459 0.19 9.40 -26.21
CA GLN A 459 -0.94 9.96 -25.49
C GLN A 459 -1.93 10.64 -26.45
N ARG A 460 -1.44 11.40 -27.44
CA ARG A 460 -2.31 11.98 -28.49
C ARG A 460 -3.02 10.89 -29.29
N LEU A 461 -2.28 9.88 -29.76
CA LEU A 461 -2.86 8.76 -30.50
C LEU A 461 -3.95 8.04 -29.70
N PHE A 462 -3.70 7.75 -28.42
CA PHE A 462 -4.70 7.14 -27.55
C PHE A 462 -5.94 8.03 -27.38
N ARG A 463 -5.75 9.35 -27.19
CA ARG A 463 -6.87 10.31 -27.10
C ARG A 463 -7.67 10.43 -28.39
N GLU A 464 -7.02 10.41 -29.55
CA GLU A 464 -7.69 10.43 -30.86
C GLU A 464 -8.59 9.20 -31.02
N LYS A 465 -8.11 8.01 -30.60
CA LYS A 465 -8.90 6.78 -30.56
C LYS A 465 -10.09 6.87 -29.62
N LEU A 466 -9.95 7.55 -28.48
CA LEU A 466 -11.07 7.82 -27.56
C LEU A 466 -12.09 8.78 -28.17
N ARG A 467 -11.65 9.93 -28.69
CA ARG A 467 -12.52 10.96 -29.27
C ARG A 467 -13.31 10.45 -30.48
N ALA A 468 -12.71 9.64 -31.33
CA ALA A 468 -13.39 9.03 -32.47
C ALA A 468 -14.59 8.15 -32.06
N LYS A 469 -14.56 7.58 -30.84
CA LYS A 469 -15.61 6.70 -30.30
C LYS A 469 -16.60 7.41 -29.37
N GLU A 470 -16.19 8.47 -28.66
CA GLU A 470 -17.08 9.27 -27.80
C GLU A 470 -18.16 10.02 -28.59
N LEU A 471 -17.94 10.23 -29.90
CA LEU A 471 -18.97 10.73 -30.83
C LEU A 471 -20.14 9.75 -31.06
N GLU A 472 -20.08 8.51 -30.54
CA GLU A 472 -21.08 7.46 -30.80
C GLU A 472 -21.94 7.01 -29.59
N LYS A 473 -21.70 7.44 -28.34
CA LYS A 473 -22.51 6.98 -27.19
C LYS A 473 -22.74 8.04 -26.11
N GLU A 474 -24.01 8.21 -25.73
CA GLU A 474 -24.43 8.93 -24.51
C GLU A 474 -24.18 8.08 -23.25
N PRO A 475 -23.83 8.68 -22.10
CA PRO A 475 -23.48 7.92 -20.90
C PRO A 475 -24.69 7.60 -20.03
N ALA A 476 -24.77 6.33 -19.60
CA ALA A 476 -25.69 5.85 -18.58
C ALA A 476 -25.00 5.79 -17.21
N ASP A 477 -25.74 6.24 -16.19
CA ASP A 477 -25.37 6.31 -14.78
C ASP A 477 -25.17 4.94 -14.11
N GLY A 478 -24.29 4.89 -13.11
CA GLY A 478 -24.31 3.82 -12.11
C GLY A 478 -23.00 3.56 -11.37
N TRP A 479 -22.61 4.43 -10.44
CA TRP A 479 -21.53 4.16 -9.48
C TRP A 479 -21.88 4.68 -8.08
N LEU A 480 -22.46 3.83 -7.24
CA LEU A 480 -22.59 4.07 -5.80
C LEU A 480 -22.95 2.78 -5.07
N GLU A 481 -21.94 1.94 -4.80
CA GLU A 481 -21.92 0.94 -3.73
C GLU A 481 -20.59 0.18 -3.84
N ARG A 482 -19.62 0.47 -2.97
CA ARG A 482 -18.43 -0.35 -2.59
C ARG A 482 -17.25 0.58 -2.25
N THR A 483 -17.09 0.95 -0.98
CA THR A 483 -15.81 1.39 -0.39
C THR A 483 -15.98 1.67 1.12
N GLN A 484 -16.25 0.63 1.92
CA GLN A 484 -16.25 0.76 3.40
C GLN A 484 -15.30 -0.19 4.14
N ALA A 485 -14.55 -1.08 3.45
CA ALA A 485 -13.74 -2.10 4.13
C ALA A 485 -12.24 -1.79 4.29
N ALA A 486 -11.71 -0.70 3.73
CA ALA A 486 -10.25 -0.49 3.60
C ALA A 486 -9.60 0.40 4.68
N ARG A 487 -10.19 0.49 5.88
CA ARG A 487 -9.86 1.54 6.85
C ARG A 487 -9.41 1.01 8.21
N SER A 488 -8.42 0.13 8.23
CA SER A 488 -7.58 -0.13 9.42
C SER A 488 -6.36 -1.00 9.07
N ASN A 489 -5.16 -0.41 9.00
CA ASN A 489 -3.98 -0.85 9.76
C ASN A 489 -2.72 -0.08 9.34
N GLY A 490 -1.97 0.36 10.36
CA GLY A 490 -0.83 1.24 10.24
C GLY A 490 0.46 0.55 9.82
N ASN A 491 1.10 1.10 8.78
CA ASN A 491 2.44 0.73 8.34
C ASN A 491 3.49 1.52 9.13
N ALA A 492 4.22 0.81 9.98
CA ALA A 492 5.35 1.33 10.75
C ALA A 492 6.67 1.05 10.00
N LYS A 493 7.36 2.07 9.47
CA LYS A 493 8.75 1.92 8.96
C LYS A 493 9.75 1.87 10.16
N TYR A 494 10.99 1.42 10.00
CA TYR A 494 12.04 1.46 11.06
C TYR A 494 13.35 2.14 10.58
N ARG A 495 14.23 2.59 11.50
CA ARG A 495 15.59 3.11 11.25
C ARG A 495 16.61 2.54 12.26
N ILE A 496 17.88 2.39 11.85
CA ILE A 496 18.98 1.89 12.71
C ILE A 496 19.84 3.05 13.24
N ARG A 497 20.14 3.08 14.54
CA ARG A 497 21.03 4.06 15.20
C ARG A 497 22.06 3.36 16.10
N ALA A 498 23.32 3.79 16.05
CA ALA A 498 24.34 3.32 17.00
C ALA A 498 24.15 3.95 18.40
N ARG A 499 24.28 3.13 19.44
CA ARG A 499 24.27 3.51 20.86
C ARG A 499 25.69 3.80 21.34
N SER A 500 25.79 4.59 22.41
CA SER A 500 27.06 4.98 23.03
C SER A 500 27.85 3.83 23.67
N ASP A 501 27.20 2.68 23.89
CA ASP A 501 27.83 1.43 24.38
C ASP A 501 28.28 0.51 23.23
N GLY A 502 28.19 0.96 21.98
CA GLY A 502 28.55 0.16 20.79
C GLY A 502 27.43 -0.75 20.28
N GLY A 503 26.25 -0.75 20.91
CA GLY A 503 25.07 -1.48 20.42
C GLY A 503 24.37 -0.76 19.26
N LEU A 504 23.47 -1.46 18.54
CA LEU A 504 22.59 -0.88 17.51
C LEU A 504 21.14 -0.85 18.01
N LEU A 505 20.39 0.20 17.67
CA LEU A 505 18.98 0.43 18.04
C LEU A 505 18.12 0.57 16.78
N LEU A 506 17.09 -0.25 16.62
CA LEU A 506 16.03 -0.06 15.61
C LEU A 506 14.86 0.76 16.19
N GLU A 507 14.50 1.88 15.57
CA GLU A 507 13.40 2.78 15.98
C GLU A 507 12.29 2.86 14.92
N ARG A 508 11.02 2.89 15.33
CA ARG A 508 9.87 3.11 14.43
C ARG A 508 9.93 4.50 13.79
N SER A 509 9.60 4.61 12.51
CA SER A 509 9.58 5.85 11.74
C SER A 509 8.49 6.77 12.23
N THR A 510 8.91 7.97 12.60
CA THR A 510 8.11 9.04 13.20
C THR A 510 7.59 10.07 12.19
N LEU A 511 7.70 9.80 10.87
CA LEU A 511 7.31 10.77 9.83
C LEU A 511 5.78 10.84 9.71
N SER A 512 5.17 11.78 10.43
CA SER A 512 3.73 12.02 10.43
C SER A 512 3.31 13.00 9.33
N ILE A 513 4.06 14.08 9.10
CA ILE A 513 3.71 15.14 8.14
C ILE A 513 4.88 15.45 7.21
N SER A 514 4.63 15.40 5.90
CA SER A 514 5.49 15.99 4.87
C SER A 514 4.93 17.32 4.40
N LEU A 515 5.70 18.39 4.55
CA LEU A 515 5.44 19.66 3.87
C LEU A 515 5.80 19.53 2.40
N CYS A 516 4.89 19.95 1.53
CA CYS A 516 5.06 19.98 0.08
C CYS A 516 4.88 21.41 -0.45
N LEU A 517 5.88 21.90 -1.16
CA LEU A 517 5.95 23.26 -1.70
C LEU A 517 6.42 23.21 -3.16
N ILE A 518 5.91 24.15 -3.96
CA ILE A 518 6.49 24.53 -5.25
C ILE A 518 7.09 25.93 -5.11
N MET A 519 8.21 26.20 -5.78
CA MET A 519 8.91 27.49 -5.70
C MET A 519 9.50 27.91 -7.04
N ARG A 520 9.52 29.22 -7.26
CA ARG A 520 10.17 29.90 -8.39
C ARG A 520 10.41 31.37 -8.06
N ASP A 521 11.67 31.75 -7.94
CA ASP A 521 12.09 33.15 -7.74
C ASP A 521 11.43 33.82 -6.49
N ASN A 522 11.32 33.05 -5.39
CA ASN A 522 10.65 33.44 -4.14
C ASN A 522 11.64 33.84 -3.03
N GLN A 523 12.82 34.35 -3.36
CA GLN A 523 13.89 34.63 -2.39
C GLN A 523 13.44 35.52 -1.21
N ARG A 524 12.45 36.40 -1.44
CA ARG A 524 11.92 37.31 -0.42
C ARG A 524 10.96 36.65 0.59
N THR A 525 10.28 35.57 0.22
CA THR A 525 9.20 34.99 1.02
C THR A 525 9.52 33.59 1.54
N ILE A 526 10.34 32.81 0.82
CA ILE A 526 10.60 31.39 1.12
C ILE A 526 11.19 31.17 2.52
N GLY A 527 12.02 32.11 2.99
CA GLY A 527 12.61 32.05 4.33
C GLY A 527 11.56 32.09 5.43
N ALA A 528 10.70 33.13 5.43
CA ALA A 528 9.62 33.28 6.40
C ALA A 528 8.59 32.13 6.32
N CYS A 529 8.29 31.66 5.10
CA CYS A 529 7.42 30.51 4.87
C CYS A 529 7.95 29.27 5.61
N LEU A 530 9.18 28.84 5.32
CA LEU A 530 9.76 27.64 5.91
C LEU A 530 10.01 27.76 7.41
N GLU A 531 10.47 28.92 7.89
CA GLU A 531 10.67 29.16 9.33
C GLU A 531 9.38 29.02 10.13
N SER A 532 8.25 29.46 9.57
CA SER A 532 6.95 29.39 10.23
C SER A 532 6.46 27.94 10.46
N VAL A 533 6.82 27.02 9.57
CA VAL A 533 6.29 25.65 9.53
C VAL A 533 7.27 24.56 9.98
N ARG A 534 8.59 24.78 9.86
CA ARG A 534 9.62 23.72 10.03
C ARG A 534 9.57 22.93 11.33
N GLN A 535 9.08 23.53 12.42
CA GLN A 535 8.97 22.87 13.72
C GLN A 535 7.72 21.97 13.85
N TRP A 536 6.76 22.10 12.93
CA TRP A 536 5.47 21.40 12.94
C TRP A 536 5.43 20.20 12.00
N VAL A 537 6.35 20.12 11.04
CA VAL A 537 6.44 19.04 10.04
C VAL A 537 7.71 18.21 10.23
N ASP A 538 7.71 16.97 9.74
CA ASP A 538 8.84 16.04 9.95
C ASP A 538 9.73 15.92 8.70
N GLN A 539 9.21 16.30 7.54
CA GLN A 539 9.93 16.38 6.28
C GLN A 539 9.48 17.63 5.52
N MET A 540 10.42 18.33 4.88
CA MET A 540 10.12 19.43 3.94
C MET A 540 10.60 19.06 2.55
N VAL A 541 9.67 19.04 1.59
CA VAL A 541 9.89 18.75 0.18
C VAL A 541 9.58 20.01 -0.62
N CYS A 542 10.58 20.54 -1.31
CA CYS A 542 10.44 21.73 -2.15
C CYS A 542 10.76 21.37 -3.61
N ILE A 543 9.86 21.74 -4.52
CA ILE A 543 10.06 21.58 -5.96
C ILE A 543 10.42 22.94 -6.55
N ASP A 544 11.67 23.07 -6.98
CA ASP A 544 12.14 24.21 -7.75
C ASP A 544 11.74 24.06 -9.22
N THR A 545 10.98 25.02 -9.74
CA THR A 545 10.50 25.00 -11.13
C THR A 545 11.37 25.83 -12.08
N GLY A 546 12.61 26.14 -11.67
CA GLY A 546 13.59 26.90 -12.44
C GLY A 546 13.81 28.32 -11.89
N SER A 547 14.14 28.43 -10.59
CA SER A 547 14.53 29.71 -9.99
C SER A 547 15.88 30.19 -10.53
N ASN A 548 16.02 31.50 -10.71
CA ASN A 548 17.22 32.22 -11.12
C ASN A 548 17.86 33.02 -9.97
N ASP A 549 17.30 32.90 -8.76
CA ASP A 549 17.73 33.59 -7.55
C ASP A 549 18.12 32.61 -6.43
N GLU A 550 18.36 33.11 -5.21
CA GLU A 550 18.81 32.29 -4.07
C GLU A 550 17.70 31.41 -3.44
N THR A 551 16.52 31.29 -4.05
CA THR A 551 15.38 30.54 -3.49
C THR A 551 15.74 29.09 -3.12
N PRO A 552 16.38 28.29 -3.99
CA PRO A 552 16.76 26.91 -3.65
C PRO A 552 17.74 26.86 -2.47
N ASN A 553 18.76 27.72 -2.49
CA ASN A 553 19.81 27.77 -1.47
C ASN A 553 19.27 28.19 -0.09
N ILE A 554 18.26 29.07 -0.05
CA ILE A 554 17.58 29.42 1.20
C ILE A 554 16.80 28.22 1.75
N ALA A 555 16.06 27.51 0.89
CA ALA A 555 15.28 26.35 1.29
C ALA A 555 16.17 25.21 1.85
N GLU A 556 17.29 24.91 1.18
CA GLU A 556 18.26 23.90 1.65
C GLU A 556 18.88 24.27 2.99
N ARG A 557 19.29 25.53 3.18
CA ARG A 557 19.85 26.01 4.48
C ARG A 557 18.86 25.87 5.63
N LEU A 558 17.56 25.97 5.36
CA LEU A 558 16.50 25.79 6.35
C LEU A 558 16.10 24.33 6.55
N GLY A 559 16.75 23.39 5.86
CA GLY A 559 16.59 21.94 6.04
C GLY A 559 15.57 21.30 5.10
N ALA A 560 15.14 21.99 4.04
CA ALA A 560 14.28 21.40 3.02
C ALA A 560 15.08 20.56 2.03
N ARG A 561 14.48 19.49 1.54
CA ARG A 561 15.00 18.74 0.38
C ARG A 561 14.45 19.39 -0.88
N VAL A 562 15.36 19.96 -1.67
CA VAL A 562 15.03 20.60 -2.93
C VAL A 562 15.18 19.61 -4.08
N PHE A 563 14.20 19.60 -4.97
CA PHE A 563 14.23 18.84 -6.22
C PHE A 563 13.96 19.79 -7.37
N HIS A 564 14.66 19.60 -8.49
CA HIS A 564 14.45 20.41 -9.68
C HIS A 564 13.46 19.71 -10.62
N PHE A 565 12.43 20.45 -11.03
CA PHE A 565 11.40 19.99 -11.95
C PHE A 565 11.23 21.04 -13.06
N PRO A 566 11.56 20.74 -14.32
CA PRO A 566 11.40 21.69 -15.40
C PRO A 566 9.95 22.16 -15.52
N TRP A 567 9.74 23.48 -15.60
CA TRP A 567 8.41 24.04 -15.78
C TRP A 567 7.77 23.52 -17.08
N CYS A 568 6.59 22.89 -16.96
CA CYS A 568 5.85 22.26 -18.06
C CYS A 568 4.43 22.84 -18.25
N ASP A 569 4.24 24.12 -17.92
CA ASP A 569 2.95 24.81 -18.02
C ASP A 569 1.81 24.12 -17.24
N SER A 570 2.15 23.60 -16.06
CA SER A 570 1.19 22.96 -15.14
C SER A 570 1.65 23.07 -13.69
N PHE A 571 0.89 23.80 -12.87
CA PHE A 571 1.08 23.85 -11.42
C PHE A 571 0.81 22.48 -10.79
N SER A 572 -0.25 21.78 -11.25
CA SER A 572 -0.58 20.44 -10.76
C SER A 572 0.55 19.44 -10.97
N ALA A 573 1.25 19.51 -12.10
CA ALA A 573 2.40 18.63 -12.35
C ALA A 573 3.52 18.87 -11.32
N ALA A 574 3.85 20.14 -11.04
CA ALA A 574 4.84 20.49 -10.03
C ALA A 574 4.40 20.09 -8.61
N ARG A 575 3.12 20.28 -8.24
CA ARG A 575 2.60 19.82 -6.95
C ARG A 575 2.60 18.31 -6.83
N ASN A 576 2.21 17.58 -7.87
CA ASN A 576 2.23 16.13 -7.87
C ASN A 576 3.66 15.59 -7.79
N GLU A 577 4.63 16.27 -8.38
CA GLU A 577 6.05 15.96 -8.20
C GLU A 577 6.47 16.14 -6.73
N SER A 578 6.00 17.19 -6.05
CA SER A 578 6.24 17.33 -4.60
C SER A 578 5.64 16.19 -3.78
N PHE A 579 4.43 15.73 -4.13
CA PHE A 579 3.76 14.62 -3.45
C PHE A 579 4.51 13.30 -3.65
N ARG A 580 5.16 13.10 -4.80
CA ARG A 580 5.96 11.90 -5.11
C ARG A 580 7.14 11.71 -4.15
N HIS A 581 7.72 12.80 -3.65
CA HIS A 581 8.85 12.76 -2.71
C HIS A 581 8.43 12.79 -1.23
N ALA A 582 7.14 13.00 -0.95
CA ALA A 582 6.58 13.03 0.40
C ALA A 582 6.53 11.63 1.01
N ARG A 583 7.02 11.48 2.25
CA ARG A 583 7.08 10.18 2.95
C ARG A 583 6.23 10.12 4.21
N GLY A 584 5.68 11.25 4.64
CA GLY A 584 4.79 11.35 5.80
C GLY A 584 3.42 10.74 5.51
N GLU A 585 2.74 10.28 6.55
CA GLU A 585 1.37 9.75 6.47
C GLU A 585 0.36 10.82 6.00
N TRP A 586 0.65 12.08 6.34
CA TRP A 586 -0.07 13.25 5.89
C TRP A 586 0.85 14.16 5.06
N ILE A 587 0.27 14.74 4.02
CA ILE A 587 0.86 15.84 3.26
C ILE A 587 0.20 17.12 3.71
N PHE A 588 1.02 18.08 4.13
CA PHE A 588 0.63 19.46 4.30
C PHE A 588 1.21 20.26 3.14
N TRP A 589 0.39 20.96 2.37
CA TRP A 589 0.88 21.78 1.27
C TRP A 589 0.65 23.27 1.56
N MET A 590 1.60 24.08 1.12
CA MET A 590 1.57 25.53 1.22
C MET A 590 2.05 26.13 -0.09
N ASP A 591 1.74 27.41 -0.31
CA ASP A 591 2.45 28.20 -1.31
C ASP A 591 3.72 28.78 -0.68
N SER A 592 4.75 29.08 -1.48
CA SER A 592 6.08 29.54 -1.03
C SER A 592 6.08 30.94 -0.36
N ASP A 593 4.90 31.54 -0.25
CA ASP A 593 4.61 32.83 0.37
C ASP A 593 3.49 32.76 1.41
N ASP A 594 3.04 31.55 1.77
CA ASP A 594 2.19 31.31 2.92
C ASP A 594 3.00 31.28 4.22
N THR A 595 2.40 31.72 5.32
CA THR A 595 2.94 31.57 6.68
C THR A 595 1.89 31.01 7.64
N ILE A 596 2.33 30.25 8.64
CA ILE A 596 1.48 29.68 9.68
C ILE A 596 1.99 30.10 11.07
N ASP A 597 1.13 30.60 11.94
CA ASP A 597 1.53 30.93 13.30
C ASP A 597 1.71 29.67 14.18
N ALA A 598 2.27 29.86 15.37
CA ALA A 598 2.59 28.76 16.28
C ALA A 598 1.35 28.07 16.87
N GLU A 599 0.22 28.77 17.00
CA GLU A 599 -1.02 28.19 17.53
C GLU A 599 -1.64 27.24 16.50
N ASN A 600 -1.79 27.73 15.26
CA ASN A 600 -2.29 26.97 14.13
C ASN A 600 -1.38 25.78 13.78
N GLY A 601 -0.05 25.98 13.77
CA GLY A 601 0.91 24.92 13.51
C GLY A 601 0.88 23.80 14.54
N ARG A 602 0.75 24.15 15.84
CA ARG A 602 0.58 23.17 16.92
C ARG A 602 -0.75 22.42 16.79
N ALA A 603 -1.84 23.13 16.53
CA ALA A 603 -3.17 22.54 16.41
C ALA A 603 -3.27 21.61 15.18
N MET A 604 -2.64 21.97 14.06
CA MET A 604 -2.48 21.11 12.89
C MET A 604 -1.77 19.81 13.25
N LYS A 605 -0.58 19.90 13.89
CA LYS A 605 0.20 18.72 14.27
C LYS A 605 -0.57 17.83 15.26
N ALA A 606 -1.26 18.42 16.23
CA ALA A 606 -2.08 17.69 17.20
C ALA A 606 -3.25 16.94 16.54
N ARG A 607 -3.87 17.49 15.49
CA ARG A 607 -4.99 16.83 14.79
C ARG A 607 -4.55 15.55 14.10
N VAL A 608 -3.40 15.54 13.43
CA VAL A 608 -2.93 14.34 12.70
C VAL A 608 -2.26 13.30 13.58
N LEU A 609 -1.68 13.71 14.71
CA LEU A 609 -1.12 12.78 15.70
C LEU A 609 -2.19 12.16 16.60
N GLY A 610 -3.41 12.73 16.62
CA GLY A 610 -4.56 12.18 17.33
C GLY A 610 -5.17 10.97 16.64
N GLN A 611 -6.14 10.32 17.30
CA GLN A 611 -6.99 9.34 16.63
C GLN A 611 -7.88 10.06 15.60
N VAL A 612 -7.51 9.96 14.33
CA VAL A 612 -8.30 10.46 13.20
C VAL A 612 -9.12 9.31 12.65
N ASP A 613 -10.42 9.53 12.45
CA ASP A 613 -11.27 8.56 11.75
C ASP A 613 -10.62 8.25 10.39
N PRO A 614 -10.35 6.98 10.06
CA PRO A 614 -9.76 6.64 8.77
C PRO A 614 -10.67 7.04 7.57
N ALA A 615 -11.99 7.23 7.84
CA ALA A 615 -12.87 8.28 7.34
C ALA A 615 -12.26 9.41 6.49
N ILE A 616 -11.45 10.16 7.23
CA ILE A 616 -11.06 11.52 6.96
C ILE A 616 -9.77 11.48 6.18
N THR A 617 -9.88 11.93 4.94
CA THR A 617 -8.76 11.97 3.99
C THR A 617 -8.17 13.35 3.86
N ALA A 618 -8.89 14.40 4.29
CA ALA A 618 -8.39 15.76 4.22
C ALA A 618 -9.02 16.72 5.23
N PHE A 619 -8.30 17.80 5.53
CA PHE A 619 -8.77 18.93 6.33
C PHE A 619 -8.69 20.23 5.54
N THR A 620 -9.72 21.07 5.66
CA THR A 620 -9.66 22.45 5.14
C THR A 620 -9.06 23.40 6.15
N MET A 621 -8.37 24.43 5.67
CA MET A 621 -7.86 25.55 6.44
C MET A 621 -8.26 26.85 5.75
N LYS A 622 -8.46 27.92 6.52
CA LYS A 622 -8.72 29.27 5.98
C LYS A 622 -7.41 29.92 5.57
N VAL A 623 -7.31 30.36 4.33
CA VAL A 623 -6.18 31.16 3.84
C VAL A 623 -6.62 32.63 3.87
N TYR A 624 -6.01 33.41 4.76
CA TYR A 624 -6.21 34.85 4.82
C TYR A 624 -5.27 35.56 3.85
N CYS A 625 -5.83 36.35 2.95
CA CYS A 625 -5.13 37.19 2.00
C CYS A 625 -5.37 38.66 2.41
N PRO A 626 -4.38 39.33 3.04
CA PRO A 626 -4.48 40.75 3.35
C PRO A 626 -4.50 41.58 2.05
N GLY A 627 -5.53 42.40 1.84
CA GLY A 627 -5.62 43.29 0.69
C GLY A 627 -4.86 44.59 0.89
N ALA A 628 -4.33 45.15 -0.20
CA ALA A 628 -3.87 46.53 -0.25
C ALA A 628 -5.09 47.45 -0.49
N GLY A 629 -5.66 48.01 0.56
CA GLY A 629 -6.70 49.04 0.41
C GLY A 629 -6.10 50.36 -0.07
N GLU A 630 -6.73 50.99 -1.07
CA GLU A 630 -6.31 52.31 -1.58
C GLU A 630 -6.52 53.44 -0.55
N ASN A 631 -7.33 53.22 0.51
CA ASN A 631 -7.68 54.21 1.54
C ASN A 631 -7.27 53.80 2.98
N GLY A 632 -6.36 52.83 3.14
CA GLY A 632 -5.92 52.37 4.47
C GLY A 632 -6.85 51.38 5.19
N ASP A 633 -8.00 51.01 4.60
CA ASP A 633 -8.79 49.87 5.06
C ASP A 633 -8.20 48.57 4.50
N VAL A 634 -7.64 47.74 5.39
CA VAL A 634 -7.09 46.43 5.05
C VAL A 634 -8.24 45.45 4.86
N GLY A 635 -8.81 45.38 3.65
CA GLY A 635 -9.78 44.34 3.31
C GLY A 635 -9.11 42.95 3.37
N VAL A 636 -9.53 42.08 4.28
CA VAL A 636 -9.02 40.70 4.36
C VAL A 636 -9.96 39.79 3.58
N THR A 637 -9.46 39.13 2.54
CA THR A 637 -10.18 38.03 1.86
C THR A 637 -9.80 36.72 2.53
N ALA A 638 -10.75 35.84 2.81
CA ALA A 638 -10.48 34.52 3.36
C ALA A 638 -11.05 33.43 2.45
N VAL A 639 -10.25 32.44 2.09
CA VAL A 639 -10.67 31.31 1.24
C VAL A 639 -10.44 30.00 1.98
N ASP A 640 -11.45 29.14 2.04
CA ASP A 640 -11.31 27.79 2.56
C ASP A 640 -10.61 26.91 1.50
N GLN A 641 -9.45 26.35 1.85
CA GLN A 641 -8.72 25.43 0.99
C GLN A 641 -8.41 24.13 1.71
N VAL A 642 -8.47 23.01 1.00
CA VAL A 642 -7.92 21.75 1.50
C VAL A 642 -6.40 21.92 1.55
N LYS A 643 -5.80 21.93 2.74
CA LYS A 643 -4.34 22.15 2.93
C LYS A 643 -3.61 20.94 3.52
N LEU A 644 -4.33 20.05 4.20
CA LEU A 644 -3.78 18.85 4.82
C LEU A 644 -4.52 17.61 4.30
N ILE A 645 -3.78 16.63 3.77
CA ILE A 645 -4.33 15.51 2.99
C ILE A 645 -3.59 14.22 3.36
N ARG A 646 -4.28 13.08 3.38
CA ARG A 646 -3.63 11.77 3.48
C ARG A 646 -2.67 11.56 2.31
N ASN A 647 -1.50 11.00 2.58
CA ASN A 647 -0.54 10.66 1.53
C ASN A 647 -0.94 9.36 0.82
N PHE A 648 -2.06 9.40 0.11
CA PHE A 648 -2.55 8.30 -0.71
C PHE A 648 -2.16 8.51 -2.18
N PRO A 649 -1.75 7.47 -2.91
CA PRO A 649 -1.36 7.58 -4.32
C PRO A 649 -2.44 8.18 -5.24
N GLU A 650 -3.71 7.91 -4.96
CA GLU A 650 -4.87 8.36 -5.74
C GLU A 650 -5.24 9.85 -5.54
N LEU A 651 -4.71 10.49 -4.48
CA LEU A 651 -4.98 11.90 -4.18
C LEU A 651 -3.95 12.78 -4.90
N ARG A 652 -4.24 13.14 -6.16
CA ARG A 652 -3.39 13.96 -7.03
C ARG A 652 -4.13 15.18 -7.55
N TRP A 653 -3.39 16.27 -7.73
CA TRP A 653 -3.88 17.52 -8.29
C TRP A 653 -4.20 17.35 -9.77
N ASP A 654 -5.32 17.93 -10.19
CA ASP A 654 -5.75 18.02 -11.58
C ASP A 654 -5.92 19.50 -11.98
N ARG A 655 -6.00 19.79 -13.28
CA ARG A 655 -6.00 21.13 -13.91
C ARG A 655 -4.64 21.82 -13.92
N ARG A 656 -4.29 22.53 -14.99
CA ARG A 656 -2.98 23.20 -15.16
C ARG A 656 -2.82 24.38 -14.21
N ILE A 657 -3.91 25.09 -13.95
CA ILE A 657 -4.03 26.22 -13.04
C ILE A 657 -5.39 26.16 -12.33
N HIS A 658 -5.55 26.81 -11.18
CA HIS A 658 -6.72 26.63 -10.30
C HIS A 658 -6.92 25.16 -9.90
N GLU A 659 -5.79 24.54 -9.57
CA GLU A 659 -5.62 23.10 -9.34
C GLU A 659 -6.70 22.53 -8.41
N GLN A 660 -7.22 21.35 -8.75
CA GLN A 660 -8.32 20.70 -8.07
C GLN A 660 -7.87 19.40 -7.41
N ILE A 661 -8.13 19.27 -6.10
CA ILE A 661 -7.88 18.03 -5.34
C ILE A 661 -9.16 17.38 -4.80
N ILE A 662 -10.22 18.17 -4.63
CA ILE A 662 -11.52 17.71 -4.11
C ILE A 662 -12.14 16.60 -4.99
N PRO A 663 -12.11 16.68 -6.34
CA PRO A 663 -12.61 15.58 -7.17
C PRO A 663 -11.88 14.26 -6.92
N ALA A 664 -10.55 14.29 -6.69
CA ALA A 664 -9.79 13.09 -6.37
C ALA A 664 -10.19 12.50 -5.01
N ILE A 665 -10.36 13.36 -3.99
CA ILE A 665 -10.83 12.94 -2.67
C ILE A 665 -12.23 12.31 -2.75
N ARG A 666 -13.15 12.92 -3.50
CA ARG A 666 -14.51 12.41 -3.69
C ARG A 666 -14.53 11.06 -4.39
N ARG A 667 -13.73 10.90 -5.46
CA ARG A 667 -13.57 9.61 -6.15
C ARG A 667 -13.02 8.52 -5.24
N ALA A 668 -12.15 8.88 -4.30
CA ALA A 668 -11.60 7.97 -3.30
C ALA A 668 -12.57 7.66 -2.12
N GLY A 669 -13.79 8.21 -2.10
CA GLY A 669 -14.72 8.04 -0.97
C GLY A 669 -14.21 8.67 0.34
N GLY A 670 -13.36 9.70 0.22
CA GLY A 670 -12.73 10.37 1.33
C GLY A 670 -13.58 11.48 1.94
N GLU A 671 -13.60 11.57 3.27
CA GLU A 671 -14.24 12.69 3.96
C GLU A 671 -13.29 13.89 4.08
N ILE A 672 -13.85 15.09 3.88
CA ILE A 672 -13.16 16.36 4.07
C ILE A 672 -13.76 17.03 5.31
N VAL A 673 -12.93 17.27 6.33
CA VAL A 673 -13.36 17.92 7.56
C VAL A 673 -12.97 19.39 7.55
N GLN A 674 -13.94 20.27 7.82
CA GLN A 674 -13.67 21.69 7.98
C GLN A 674 -12.96 21.97 9.30
N THR A 675 -11.99 22.88 9.27
CA THR A 675 -11.30 23.34 10.47
C THR A 675 -11.35 24.85 10.63
N ASP A 676 -11.09 25.28 11.86
CA ASP A 676 -10.87 26.66 12.28
C ASP A 676 -9.41 27.11 12.09
N LEU A 677 -8.53 26.22 11.59
CA LEU A 677 -7.14 26.56 11.36
C LEU A 677 -7.01 27.52 10.18
N HIS A 678 -5.98 28.35 10.25
CA HIS A 678 -5.70 29.30 9.20
C HIS A 678 -4.22 29.51 8.91
N LEU A 679 -4.00 30.11 7.75
CA LEU A 679 -2.72 30.47 7.15
C LEU A 679 -2.82 31.92 6.68
N VAL A 680 -1.70 32.62 6.57
CA VAL A 680 -1.65 33.96 5.98
C VAL A 680 -0.85 33.90 4.68
N HIS A 681 -1.48 34.26 3.57
CA HIS A 681 -0.86 34.39 2.27
C HIS A 681 -0.30 35.80 2.10
N SER A 682 1.03 35.93 1.99
CA SER A 682 1.73 37.21 2.16
C SER A 682 2.39 37.77 0.89
N GLY A 683 2.38 37.05 -0.24
CA GLY A 683 3.30 37.29 -1.36
C GLY A 683 2.72 37.72 -2.71
N ALA A 684 1.49 38.22 -2.77
CA ALA A 684 0.97 38.71 -4.05
C ALA A 684 1.64 40.03 -4.48
N ASP A 685 2.36 40.01 -5.62
CA ASP A 685 2.81 41.22 -6.31
C ASP A 685 1.60 42.00 -6.84
N HIS A 686 1.14 42.96 -6.05
CA HIS A 686 -0.02 43.80 -6.38
C HIS A 686 0.30 44.98 -7.29
N THR A 687 1.55 45.11 -7.76
CA THR A 687 1.90 46.14 -8.74
C THR A 687 1.12 45.92 -10.04
N PRO A 688 0.87 46.98 -10.83
CA PRO A 688 0.24 46.85 -12.14
C PRO A 688 0.94 45.83 -13.04
N ASP A 689 2.28 45.82 -13.04
CA ASP A 689 3.08 44.88 -13.84
C ASP A 689 2.98 43.44 -13.32
N GLY A 690 2.95 43.25 -12.00
CA GLY A 690 2.71 41.94 -11.38
C GLY A 690 1.33 41.38 -11.73
N LYS A 691 0.30 42.22 -11.65
CA LYS A 691 -1.08 41.87 -12.04
C LYS A 691 -1.18 41.52 -13.52
N ASN A 692 -0.52 42.29 -14.40
CA ASN A 692 -0.51 42.02 -15.85
C ASN A 692 0.21 40.71 -16.19
N ARG A 693 1.41 40.48 -15.63
CA ARG A 693 2.14 39.21 -15.84
C ARG A 693 1.34 37.99 -15.36
N LYS A 694 0.67 38.13 -14.20
CA LYS A 694 -0.23 37.09 -13.69
C LYS A 694 -1.40 36.84 -14.64
N LEU A 695 -2.06 37.91 -15.10
CA LEU A 695 -3.18 37.81 -16.02
C LEU A 695 -2.79 37.14 -17.35
N GLU A 696 -1.67 37.54 -17.95
CA GLU A 696 -1.16 36.94 -19.18
C GLU A 696 -0.85 35.45 -19.02
N ARG A 697 -0.18 35.08 -17.92
CA ARG A 697 0.10 33.68 -17.57
C ARG A 697 -1.20 32.89 -17.40
N ASP A 698 -2.14 33.41 -16.61
CA ASP A 698 -3.38 32.71 -16.28
C ASP A 698 -4.23 32.48 -17.54
N LEU A 699 -4.35 33.49 -18.43
CA LEU A 699 -5.00 33.35 -19.73
C LEU A 699 -4.30 32.33 -20.64
N ARG A 700 -2.96 32.32 -20.68
CA ARG A 700 -2.20 31.34 -21.47
C ARG A 700 -2.45 29.91 -20.98
N LEU A 701 -2.36 29.67 -19.68
CA LEU A 701 -2.54 28.34 -19.09
C LEU A 701 -3.99 27.85 -19.20
N LEU A 702 -4.97 28.74 -18.99
CA LEU A 702 -6.39 28.41 -19.21
C LEU A 702 -6.71 28.21 -20.70
N GLY A 703 -6.02 28.88 -21.61
CA GLY A 703 -6.13 28.63 -23.05
C GLY A 703 -5.67 27.22 -23.43
N LEU A 704 -4.48 26.81 -22.94
CA LEU A 704 -4.00 25.43 -23.10
C LEU A 704 -4.97 24.42 -22.47
N GLU A 705 -5.51 24.73 -21.29
CA GLU A 705 -6.49 23.85 -20.65
C GLU A 705 -7.81 23.79 -21.42
N LEU A 706 -8.25 24.88 -22.04
CA LEU A 706 -9.43 24.91 -22.90
C LEU A 706 -9.21 24.07 -24.16
N GLU A 707 -8.02 24.07 -24.75
CA GLU A 707 -7.69 23.18 -25.88
C GLU A 707 -7.75 21.70 -25.48
N GLU A 708 -7.31 21.39 -24.26
CA GLU A 708 -7.39 20.03 -23.70
C GLU A 708 -8.83 19.63 -23.33
N PHE A 709 -9.60 20.56 -22.78
CA PHE A 709 -10.93 20.35 -22.23
C PHE A 709 -11.93 21.45 -22.68
N PRO A 710 -12.36 21.47 -23.95
CA PRO A 710 -13.08 22.60 -24.55
C PRO A 710 -14.43 22.96 -23.93
N ASP A 711 -15.09 21.99 -23.33
CA ASP A 711 -16.42 22.14 -22.73
C ASP A 711 -16.42 21.94 -21.21
N HIS A 712 -15.25 21.85 -20.56
CA HIS A 712 -15.21 21.58 -19.13
C HIS A 712 -15.68 22.81 -18.33
N PRO A 713 -16.75 22.69 -17.52
CA PRO A 713 -17.42 23.85 -16.94
C PRO A 713 -16.53 24.65 -15.98
N PHE A 714 -15.61 23.99 -15.27
CA PHE A 714 -14.66 24.66 -14.38
C PHE A 714 -13.61 25.46 -15.15
N THR A 715 -13.13 24.94 -16.29
CA THR A 715 -12.14 25.62 -17.13
C THR A 715 -12.77 26.85 -17.78
N LEU A 716 -13.99 26.69 -18.32
CA LEU A 716 -14.81 27.77 -18.86
C LEU A 716 -15.12 28.84 -17.80
N PHE A 717 -15.46 28.42 -16.58
CA PHE A 717 -15.72 29.34 -15.47
C PHE A 717 -14.50 30.19 -15.15
N ASN A 718 -13.34 29.56 -14.93
CA ASN A 718 -12.12 30.29 -14.59
C ASN A 718 -11.70 31.23 -15.73
N LEU A 719 -11.78 30.77 -16.99
CA LEU A 719 -11.48 31.62 -18.14
C LEU A 719 -12.42 32.84 -18.24
N GLY A 720 -13.72 32.64 -18.01
CA GLY A 720 -14.69 33.73 -17.93
C GLY A 720 -14.38 34.72 -16.81
N MET A 721 -14.00 34.23 -15.62
CA MET A 721 -13.60 35.06 -14.48
C MET A 721 -12.30 35.83 -14.77
N THR A 722 -11.31 35.19 -15.40
CA THR A 722 -10.06 35.84 -15.80
C THR A 722 -10.31 36.94 -16.85
N TYR A 723 -11.19 36.72 -17.83
CA TYR A 723 -11.57 37.77 -18.78
C TYR A 723 -12.35 38.91 -18.13
N ARG A 724 -13.19 38.63 -17.13
CA ARG A 724 -13.85 39.67 -16.34
C ARG A 724 -12.83 40.53 -15.61
N ASP A 725 -11.83 39.91 -15.00
CA ASP A 725 -10.75 40.61 -14.29
C ASP A 725 -9.87 41.41 -15.26
N ALA A 726 -9.78 40.99 -16.53
CA ALA A 726 -9.17 41.73 -17.64
C ALA A 726 -10.03 42.87 -18.21
N GLY A 727 -11.25 43.08 -17.71
CA GLY A 727 -12.21 44.06 -18.25
C GLY A 727 -12.83 43.68 -19.61
N GLN A 728 -12.64 42.45 -20.09
CA GLN A 728 -13.17 41.95 -21.36
C GLN A 728 -14.54 41.28 -21.13
N TYR A 729 -15.55 42.08 -20.78
CA TYR A 729 -16.84 41.57 -20.34
C TYR A 729 -17.60 40.73 -21.37
N ASP A 730 -17.49 41.03 -22.66
CA ASP A 730 -18.17 40.25 -23.71
C ASP A 730 -17.66 38.80 -23.77
N ARG A 731 -16.34 38.62 -23.74
CA ARG A 731 -15.71 37.29 -23.67
C ARG A 731 -15.99 36.61 -22.35
N ALA A 732 -15.96 37.36 -21.25
CA ALA A 732 -16.30 36.82 -19.94
C ALA A 732 -17.72 36.24 -19.93
N ILE A 733 -18.70 36.98 -20.46
CA ILE A 733 -20.10 36.53 -20.55
C ILE A 733 -20.23 35.30 -21.44
N GLU A 734 -19.53 35.25 -22.58
CA GLU A 734 -19.51 34.08 -23.47
C GLU A 734 -19.07 32.81 -22.73
N TYR A 735 -17.90 32.84 -22.09
CA TYR A 735 -17.36 31.69 -21.38
C TYR A 735 -18.18 31.30 -20.14
N LEU A 736 -18.70 32.29 -19.40
CA LEU A 736 -19.55 32.03 -18.23
C LEU A 736 -20.90 31.42 -18.63
N ARG A 737 -21.50 31.84 -19.75
CA ARG A 737 -22.73 31.21 -20.28
C ARG A 737 -22.48 29.76 -20.69
N ARG A 738 -21.41 29.51 -21.45
CA ARG A 738 -21.00 28.15 -21.82
C ARG A 738 -20.72 27.28 -20.60
N SER A 739 -20.07 27.83 -19.57
CA SER A 739 -19.83 27.13 -18.29
C SER A 739 -21.14 26.70 -17.63
N ILE A 740 -22.14 27.58 -17.59
CA ILE A 740 -23.47 27.28 -17.04
C ILE A 740 -24.18 26.20 -17.89
N GLU A 741 -24.20 26.34 -19.21
CA GLU A 741 -24.84 25.38 -20.12
C GLU A 741 -24.23 23.97 -20.02
N ARG A 742 -22.91 23.88 -19.81
CA ARG A 742 -22.20 22.60 -19.64
C ARG A 742 -22.21 22.07 -18.21
N SER A 743 -22.68 22.87 -17.25
CA SER A 743 -22.91 22.42 -15.87
C SER A 743 -24.28 21.76 -15.79
N GLY A 744 -24.37 20.43 -15.98
CA GLY A 744 -25.64 19.70 -15.95
C GLY A 744 -26.48 19.93 -14.67
N GLU A 745 -27.82 19.80 -14.76
CA GLU A 745 -28.75 20.08 -13.64
C GLU A 745 -28.47 19.25 -12.38
N GLY A 746 -27.84 18.08 -12.53
CA GLY A 746 -27.39 17.20 -11.44
C GLY A 746 -26.15 17.66 -10.67
N ASN A 747 -25.57 18.83 -10.97
CA ASN A 747 -24.42 19.43 -10.27
C ASN A 747 -24.77 20.72 -9.49
N ARG A 748 -26.07 21.03 -9.34
CA ARG A 748 -26.53 22.30 -8.75
C ARG A 748 -26.46 22.28 -7.22
N THR A 749 -25.54 23.06 -6.63
CA THR A 749 -25.54 23.36 -5.20
C THR A 749 -26.29 24.67 -4.94
N THR A 750 -27.27 24.66 -4.03
CA THR A 750 -28.07 25.85 -3.69
C THR A 750 -27.65 26.38 -2.32
N PHE A 751 -27.34 27.68 -2.25
CA PHE A 751 -27.04 28.37 -1.00
C PHE A 751 -28.24 29.23 -0.60
N SER A 752 -28.66 29.14 0.66
CA SER A 752 -29.69 30.01 1.24
C SER A 752 -29.06 30.95 2.25
N PHE A 753 -29.48 32.22 2.23
CA PHE A 753 -28.96 33.26 3.11
C PHE A 753 -30.09 33.89 3.92
N ASP A 754 -29.79 34.37 5.12
CA ASP A 754 -30.71 35.23 5.89
C ASP A 754 -30.64 36.69 5.40
N ALA A 755 -31.48 37.55 5.99
CA ALA A 755 -31.55 38.98 5.66
C ALA A 755 -30.26 39.76 6.00
N ALA A 756 -29.32 39.16 6.74
CA ALA A 756 -28.00 39.71 7.03
C ALA A 756 -26.92 39.13 6.10
N HIS A 757 -27.32 38.47 5.01
CA HIS A 757 -26.45 37.80 4.04
C HIS A 757 -25.56 36.68 4.63
N ARG A 758 -25.98 36.07 5.75
CA ARG A 758 -25.29 34.92 6.35
C ARG A 758 -25.89 33.63 5.83
N GLN A 759 -25.05 32.65 5.49
CA GLN A 759 -25.49 31.39 4.90
C GLN A 759 -26.22 30.51 5.92
N ILE A 760 -27.52 30.31 5.76
CA ILE A 760 -28.37 29.50 6.63
C ILE A 760 -28.58 28.07 6.13
N ALA A 761 -28.35 27.80 4.83
CA ALA A 761 -28.39 26.44 4.32
C ALA A 761 -27.53 26.23 3.07
N VAL A 762 -27.05 25.00 2.90
CA VAL A 762 -26.46 24.48 1.66
C VAL A 762 -27.25 23.24 1.28
N LEU A 763 -27.76 23.20 0.06
CA LEU A 763 -28.32 22.02 -0.57
C LEU A 763 -27.31 21.54 -1.61
N ASP A 764 -26.68 20.40 -1.39
CA ASP A 764 -25.73 19.85 -2.37
C ASP A 764 -26.45 19.35 -3.63
N ALA A 765 -25.66 19.00 -4.64
CA ALA A 765 -26.17 18.52 -5.92
C ALA A 765 -26.96 17.19 -5.84
N LYS A 766 -26.86 16.46 -4.72
CA LYS A 766 -27.61 15.23 -4.43
C LYS A 766 -28.89 15.50 -3.61
N GLY A 767 -29.19 16.76 -3.31
CA GLY A 767 -30.34 17.14 -2.48
C GLY A 767 -30.09 17.03 -0.98
N ASN A 768 -28.84 16.81 -0.54
CA ASN A 768 -28.49 16.75 0.87
C ASN A 768 -28.43 18.18 1.44
N ARG A 769 -29.14 18.43 2.54
CA ARG A 769 -29.25 19.76 3.13
C ARG A 769 -28.48 19.88 4.44
N THR A 770 -27.51 20.80 4.48
CA THR A 770 -26.86 21.24 5.72
C THR A 770 -27.41 22.61 6.12
N THR A 771 -27.82 22.77 7.38
CA THR A 771 -28.43 24.02 7.89
C THR A 771 -27.58 24.60 9.02
N THR A 772 -27.34 25.92 9.00
CA THR A 772 -26.67 26.65 10.08
C THR A 772 -27.64 27.62 10.74
N VAL A 773 -27.66 27.62 12.07
CA VAL A 773 -28.49 28.50 12.90
C VAL A 773 -27.59 29.49 13.62
N TYR A 774 -27.91 30.77 13.53
CA TYR A 774 -27.18 31.85 14.17
C TYR A 774 -27.97 32.45 15.34
N ASP A 775 -27.27 32.99 16.33
CA ASP A 775 -27.87 33.86 17.34
C ASP A 775 -27.98 35.32 16.88
N ALA A 776 -28.56 36.16 17.73
CA ALA A 776 -28.72 37.60 17.46
C ALA A 776 -27.38 38.34 17.29
N ALA A 777 -26.27 37.80 17.83
CA ALA A 777 -24.92 38.34 17.65
C ALA A 777 -24.22 37.78 16.40
N GLY A 778 -24.88 36.93 15.62
CA GLY A 778 -24.35 36.35 14.39
C GLY A 778 -23.39 35.19 14.59
N ARG A 779 -23.36 34.59 15.78
CA ARG A 779 -22.55 33.41 16.07
C ARG A 779 -23.35 32.15 15.74
N ALA A 780 -22.70 31.15 15.13
CA ALA A 780 -23.36 29.88 14.81
C ALA A 780 -23.65 29.10 16.11
N VAL A 781 -24.93 28.94 16.45
CA VAL A 781 -25.38 28.20 17.65
C VAL A 781 -25.76 26.75 17.33
N ALA A 782 -26.06 26.42 16.08
CA ALA A 782 -26.23 25.04 15.67
C ALA A 782 -25.88 24.82 14.20
N THR A 783 -25.43 23.60 13.90
CA THR A 783 -25.34 23.08 12.53
C THR A 783 -26.05 21.75 12.48
N VAL A 784 -26.91 21.56 11.50
CA VAL A 784 -27.62 20.30 11.23
C VAL A 784 -27.09 19.76 9.91
N ASP A 785 -26.46 18.59 9.94
CA ASP A 785 -25.97 17.91 8.74
C ASP A 785 -27.11 17.25 7.94
N ALA A 786 -26.77 16.74 6.76
CA ALA A 786 -27.70 16.09 5.86
C ALA A 786 -28.36 14.81 6.43
N ASN A 787 -27.74 14.17 7.42
CA ASN A 787 -28.26 12.99 8.08
C ASN A 787 -29.11 13.35 9.31
N GLY A 788 -29.36 14.64 9.55
CA GLY A 788 -30.11 15.15 10.70
C GLY A 788 -29.28 15.27 11.98
N GLY A 789 -27.97 15.03 11.92
CA GLY A 789 -27.05 15.18 13.04
C GLY A 789 -26.90 16.64 13.43
N ARG A 790 -27.27 16.99 14.67
CA ARG A 790 -27.22 18.37 15.17
C ARG A 790 -26.03 18.60 16.08
N THR A 791 -25.11 19.46 15.66
CA THR A 791 -24.05 20.00 16.52
C THR A 791 -24.49 21.34 17.09
N THR A 792 -24.39 21.54 18.41
CA THR A 792 -24.85 22.74 19.11
C THR A 792 -23.69 23.43 19.83
N HIS A 793 -23.59 24.75 19.68
CA HIS A 793 -22.60 25.60 20.33
C HIS A 793 -23.28 26.51 21.34
N VAL A 794 -22.72 26.59 22.55
CA VAL A 794 -23.20 27.48 23.61
C VAL A 794 -22.11 28.49 23.93
N TYR A 795 -22.47 29.77 24.00
CA TYR A 795 -21.56 30.87 24.27
C TYR A 795 -21.93 31.60 25.56
N ASP A 796 -20.95 32.20 26.22
CA ASP A 796 -21.19 33.18 27.28
C ASP A 796 -21.48 34.59 26.72
N ALA A 797 -21.78 35.52 27.63
CA ALA A 797 -22.04 36.92 27.31
C ALA A 797 -20.84 37.63 26.66
N ALA A 798 -19.61 37.11 26.84
CA ALA A 798 -18.39 37.65 26.27
C ALA A 798 -18.02 37.05 24.91
N GLY A 799 -18.85 36.16 24.34
CA GLY A 799 -18.56 35.54 23.03
C GLY A 799 -17.78 34.24 23.07
N ARG A 800 -17.42 33.75 24.26
CA ARG A 800 -16.57 32.56 24.41
C ARG A 800 -17.43 31.31 24.50
N ARG A 801 -17.00 30.23 23.85
CA ARG A 801 -17.76 28.97 23.81
C ARG A 801 -17.69 28.26 25.15
N THR A 802 -18.81 28.10 25.84
CA THR A 802 -18.91 27.38 27.13
C THR A 802 -19.31 25.93 26.98
N ALA A 803 -19.93 25.55 25.87
CA ALA A 803 -20.20 24.14 25.55
C ALA A 803 -20.27 23.86 24.05
N LEU A 804 -19.95 22.61 23.70
CA LEU A 804 -20.15 21.99 22.40
C LEU A 804 -20.90 20.67 22.62
N MET A 805 -22.01 20.47 21.93
CA MET A 805 -22.72 19.19 21.88
C MET A 805 -22.61 18.65 20.46
N ASP A 806 -22.09 17.44 20.28
CA ASP A 806 -22.01 16.81 18.97
C ASP A 806 -23.36 16.20 18.53
N ALA A 807 -23.40 15.69 17.30
CA ALA A 807 -24.57 15.04 16.73
C ALA A 807 -25.08 13.82 17.50
N LYS A 808 -24.25 13.21 18.37
CA LYS A 808 -24.61 12.08 19.23
C LYS A 808 -25.06 12.52 20.62
N GLY A 809 -25.17 13.84 20.86
CA GLY A 809 -25.55 14.43 22.14
C GLY A 809 -24.42 14.47 23.17
N SER A 810 -23.19 14.12 22.79
CA SER A 810 -22.04 14.16 23.70
C SER A 810 -21.60 15.59 23.94
N ARG A 811 -21.55 16.00 25.22
CA ARG A 811 -21.26 17.37 25.63
C ARG A 811 -19.81 17.55 26.08
N THR A 812 -19.12 18.50 25.46
CA THR A 812 -17.84 19.05 25.94
C THR A 812 -18.09 20.44 26.52
N SER A 813 -17.60 20.71 27.73
CA SER A 813 -17.77 22.01 28.41
C SER A 813 -16.44 22.70 28.61
N PHE A 814 -16.45 24.03 28.53
CA PHE A 814 -15.28 24.89 28.65
C PHE A 814 -15.52 25.92 29.75
N SER A 815 -14.49 26.20 30.56
CA SER A 815 -14.51 27.33 31.51
C SER A 815 -13.33 28.24 31.28
N TYR A 816 -13.48 29.50 31.61
CA TYR A 816 -12.47 30.54 31.42
C TYR A 816 -12.12 31.21 32.75
N ASP A 817 -10.89 31.70 32.87
CA ASP A 817 -10.49 32.55 33.99
C ASP A 817 -11.01 33.99 33.83
N GLN A 818 -10.74 34.84 34.83
CA GLN A 818 -11.24 36.22 34.86
C GLN A 818 -10.65 37.11 33.76
N VAL A 819 -9.48 36.76 33.22
CA VAL A 819 -8.81 37.53 32.16
C VAL A 819 -9.07 36.96 30.77
N GLY A 820 -9.79 35.83 30.68
CA GLY A 820 -10.29 35.27 29.44
C GLY A 820 -9.60 34.02 28.94
N ASN A 821 -8.61 33.51 29.67
CA ASN A 821 -7.91 32.30 29.26
C ASN A 821 -8.74 31.05 29.53
N LEU A 822 -8.60 30.02 28.69
CA LEU A 822 -9.30 28.76 28.85
C LEU A 822 -8.78 28.01 30.08
N LYS A 823 -9.57 27.93 31.14
CA LYS A 823 -9.20 27.35 32.43
C LYS A 823 -9.42 25.83 32.47
N THR A 824 -10.55 25.34 31.98
CA THR A 824 -10.83 23.89 31.94
C THR A 824 -11.56 23.45 30.69
N VAL A 825 -11.30 22.20 30.28
CA VAL A 825 -12.07 21.47 29.27
C VAL A 825 -12.56 20.17 29.87
N LYS A 826 -13.86 19.96 29.91
CA LYS A 826 -14.49 18.71 30.36
C LYS A 826 -15.11 18.00 29.17
N ASN A 827 -14.61 16.82 28.83
CA ASN A 827 -15.17 16.02 27.73
C ASN A 827 -16.43 15.24 28.17
N ALA A 828 -17.07 14.56 27.21
CA ALA A 828 -18.30 13.82 27.43
C ALA A 828 -18.16 12.61 28.38
N LEU A 829 -16.95 12.06 28.53
CA LEU A 829 -16.63 11.00 29.48
C LEU A 829 -16.35 11.54 30.89
N GLY A 830 -16.51 12.85 31.10
CA GLY A 830 -16.29 13.50 32.39
C GLY A 830 -14.83 13.79 32.73
N LYS A 831 -13.88 13.45 31.85
CA LYS A 831 -12.47 13.80 32.06
C LYS A 831 -12.28 15.31 31.93
N VAL A 832 -11.60 15.89 32.91
CA VAL A 832 -11.33 17.32 32.97
C VAL A 832 -9.84 17.55 32.73
N VAL A 833 -9.54 18.39 31.77
CA VAL A 833 -8.21 18.96 31.55
C VAL A 833 -8.21 20.36 32.15
N THR A 834 -7.24 20.66 33.01
CA THR A 834 -7.07 21.99 33.59
C THR A 834 -5.81 22.64 33.04
N ILE A 835 -5.93 23.87 32.56
CA ILE A 835 -4.82 24.64 32.01
C ILE A 835 -4.45 25.73 33.02
N LEU A 836 -3.18 25.76 33.40
CA LEU A 836 -2.64 26.73 34.36
C LEU A 836 -1.79 27.77 33.61
N TYR A 837 -1.99 29.04 33.93
CA TYR A 837 -1.28 30.17 33.31
C TYR A 837 -0.36 30.88 34.33
N GLY A 838 0.77 31.42 33.84
CA GLY A 838 1.64 32.33 34.57
C GLY A 838 1.21 33.80 34.44
N SER A 839 1.97 34.73 35.05
CA SER A 839 1.63 36.18 35.17
C SER A 839 1.53 36.98 33.86
N LEU A 840 1.72 36.34 32.70
CA LEU A 840 1.63 36.94 31.36
C LEU A 840 0.69 36.16 30.43
N SER A 841 -0.29 35.44 30.98
CA SER A 841 -1.18 34.52 30.24
C SER A 841 -0.44 33.44 29.42
N ARG A 842 0.81 33.13 29.78
CA ARG A 842 1.56 32.01 29.22
C ARG A 842 1.18 30.72 29.93
N GLN A 843 0.78 29.71 29.17
CA GLN A 843 0.47 28.39 29.71
C GLN A 843 1.71 27.79 30.39
N ARG A 844 1.58 27.47 31.67
CA ARG A 844 2.63 26.90 32.53
C ARG A 844 2.54 25.39 32.61
N ALA A 845 1.33 24.84 32.64
CA ALA A 845 1.09 23.41 32.72
C ALA A 845 -0.32 23.05 32.23
N THR A 846 -0.49 21.81 31.79
CA THR A 846 -1.78 21.17 31.55
C THR A 846 -1.83 19.90 32.39
N ILE A 847 -2.86 19.79 33.22
CA ILE A 847 -3.07 18.70 34.16
C ILE A 847 -4.30 17.90 33.74
#